data_AF-A0A8T1UH60-F1
#
_entry.id   AF-A0A8T1UH60-F1
#
_cell.length_a   1.000
_cell.length_b   1.000
_cell.length_c   1.000
_cell.angle_alpha   90.00
_cell.angle_beta   90.00
_cell.angle_gamma   90.00
#
_symmetry.space_group_name_H-M   'P 1'
#
loop_
_entity.id
_entity.type
_entity.pdbx_description
1 polymer ?
#
loop_
_entity_poly.entity_id
_entity_poly.type
_entity_poly.pdbx_seq_one_letter_code
_entity_poly.pdbx_strand_id
1 'polypeptide(L)'
;MRSEAKQMEEVNDALQQRVKALMKENAYTLEQLQAARKTEREQKVIIAGMRSKLQLVQATQDEIDRLTNECKDVKQQLIRSNHDRDIFSASNNHLKEELAEVTKALHVVKVEKAQIESDFGTNYYRLQEEIKKSRQLSEDLAARDGQLKEKITLCAEQQQSLTSLKEELVSTLQRFEQTKRHLEDQLIEEERVREEMQEQNLEFRRLNKKLARDLENIQKCSTDMDFSSMLDDLEVSDRPDSTSSKKGRSQRQQAANQAMRNNVRKKLEDLQYQLEWASMRENDLAGQLARNASNTSKAPGLKRVLSRMPSKTVITRQSIPEGDMARPPEATTTQDYTQKPNEGETHRLIRKPAARAQIESVLKEEDESQDTLDINEQNFEAYHKEIARMLVEVKEGKDNVVKQQKVITELERKNLGLTDRLEESKLSIDALTGSVNALKMRLNQDSAGAAEMMEAMMRQVEEGKREQQYEAEKSTILMTFLRQVSELVHEVSDNKALILELELDTVPPDDPNDAVRDTEGNIQVMELQRKKREVRRKVLLEKAMKKFGIMCHNRAEVIGVEMQKTKASFERMREDLDQAENKIDSDQLHIRTLEAEISKFRLVVDMGKTNSGKMERSLKHTTEELNEYMMKCKIQGEEMTVLKGEHGKLEDDHKRLTLLLFEKTKAWQNEITTNNRCKQIIERLEVDINDIKKECQTLQQMVGSGIICHVYMIFS
;
A
#
# COMPACT_ATOMS: atom_id res chain seq x y z
N MET A 1 159.87 7.07 35.90
CA MET A 1 159.77 5.69 35.37
C MET A 1 159.02 4.72 36.31
N ARG A 2 159.56 4.24 37.45
CA ARG A 2 158.82 3.26 38.31
C ARG A 2 157.64 3.86 39.11
N SER A 3 157.71 5.14 39.52
CA SER A 3 156.62 5.82 40.24
C SER A 3 155.46 6.25 39.34
N GLU A 4 155.74 6.67 38.10
CA GLU A 4 154.73 7.07 37.11
C GLU A 4 153.91 5.88 36.60
N ALA A 5 154.52 4.70 36.44
CA ALA A 5 153.80 3.48 36.07
C ALA A 5 152.81 3.05 37.16
N LYS A 6 153.19 3.17 38.43
CA LYS A 6 152.31 2.88 39.58
C LYS A 6 151.14 3.88 39.69
N GLN A 7 151.40 5.17 39.45
CA GLN A 7 150.33 6.18 39.39
C GLN A 7 149.37 5.96 38.21
N MET A 8 149.86 5.53 37.04
CA MET A 8 148.98 5.16 35.93
C MET A 8 148.14 3.91 36.22
N GLU A 9 148.69 2.93 36.94
CA GLU A 9 147.94 1.74 37.37
C GLU A 9 146.83 2.11 38.38
N GLU A 10 147.13 2.96 39.37
CA GLU A 10 146.14 3.48 40.32
C GLU A 10 145.04 4.33 39.64
N VAL A 11 145.38 5.14 38.63
CA VAL A 11 144.41 5.90 37.83
C VAL A 11 143.56 4.98 36.96
N ASN A 12 144.15 3.94 36.38
CA ASN A 12 143.43 2.94 35.59
C ASN A 12 142.48 2.13 36.47
N ASP A 13 142.88 1.75 37.69
CA ASP A 13 142.03 1.09 38.66
C ASP A 13 140.88 2.01 39.14
N ALA A 14 141.15 3.29 39.38
CA ALA A 14 140.13 4.28 39.71
C ALA A 14 139.15 4.51 38.55
N LEU A 15 139.64 4.53 37.31
CA LEU A 15 138.82 4.60 36.11
C LEU A 15 137.96 3.34 35.95
N GLN A 16 138.52 2.15 36.16
CA GLN A 16 137.75 0.90 36.11
C GLN A 16 136.70 0.83 37.21
N GLN A 17 137.00 1.29 38.43
CA GLN A 17 136.03 1.39 39.51
C GLN A 17 134.91 2.39 39.18
N ARG A 18 135.26 3.53 38.57
CA ARG A 18 134.27 4.53 38.13
C ARG A 18 133.40 4.00 36.99
N VAL A 19 133.97 3.29 36.02
CA VAL A 19 133.21 2.64 34.94
C VAL A 19 132.28 1.57 35.54
N LYS A 20 132.74 0.75 36.48
CA LYS A 20 131.89 -0.22 37.18
C LYS A 20 130.78 0.45 37.99
N ALA A 21 131.05 1.57 38.64
CA ALA A 21 130.05 2.35 39.37
C ALA A 21 128.99 2.94 38.43
N LEU A 22 129.42 3.55 37.31
CA LEU A 22 128.53 4.08 36.27
C LEU A 22 127.69 2.97 35.61
N MET A 23 128.27 1.79 35.38
CA MET A 23 127.50 0.64 34.87
C MET A 23 126.41 0.19 35.85
N LYS A 24 126.71 0.17 37.17
CA LYS A 24 125.71 -0.15 38.20
C LYS A 24 124.62 0.92 38.29
N GLU A 25 124.99 2.20 38.21
CA GLU A 25 124.04 3.32 38.24
C GLU A 25 123.14 3.34 37.00
N ASN A 26 123.70 3.10 35.81
CA ASN A 26 122.94 2.96 34.56
C ASN A 26 122.02 1.74 34.59
N ALA A 27 122.47 0.61 35.15
CA ALA A 27 121.63 -0.57 35.31
C ALA A 27 120.45 -0.28 36.27
N TYR A 28 120.72 0.38 37.39
CA TYR A 28 119.71 0.76 38.37
C TYR A 28 118.67 1.76 37.82
N THR A 29 119.12 2.80 37.10
CA THR A 29 118.21 3.76 36.45
C THR A 29 117.38 3.13 35.34
N LEU A 30 117.96 2.18 34.59
CA LEU A 30 117.22 1.42 33.57
C LEU A 30 116.16 0.50 34.21
N GLU A 31 116.47 -0.14 35.34
CA GLU A 31 115.52 -0.93 36.12
C GLU A 31 114.38 -0.06 36.67
N GLN A 32 114.69 1.12 37.23
CA GLN A 32 113.67 2.08 37.67
C GLN A 32 112.77 2.55 36.51
N LEU A 33 113.34 2.83 35.34
CA LEU A 33 112.58 3.19 34.14
C LEU A 33 111.69 2.03 33.65
N GLN A 34 112.17 0.79 33.72
CA GLN A 34 111.36 -0.38 33.39
C GLN A 34 110.20 -0.57 34.37
N ALA A 35 110.44 -0.38 35.67
CA ALA A 35 109.40 -0.42 36.71
C ALA A 35 108.36 0.69 36.51
N ALA A 36 108.79 1.94 36.26
CA ALA A 36 107.90 3.08 35.99
C ALA A 36 107.06 2.88 34.71
N ARG A 37 107.65 2.34 33.64
CA ARG A 37 106.88 1.98 32.42
C ARG A 37 105.91 0.83 32.68
N LYS A 38 106.24 -0.11 33.57
CA LYS A 38 105.32 -1.20 33.94
C LYS A 38 104.11 -0.63 34.69
N THR A 39 104.32 0.23 35.69
CA THR A 39 103.22 0.86 36.43
C THR A 39 102.39 1.79 35.54
N GLU A 40 102.99 2.52 34.60
CA GLU A 40 102.26 3.33 33.61
C GLU A 40 101.35 2.46 32.72
N ARG A 41 101.83 1.30 32.27
CA ARG A 41 101.00 0.36 31.49
C ARG A 41 99.84 -0.18 32.32
N GLU A 42 100.08 -0.57 33.58
CA GLU A 42 99.04 -1.02 34.50
C GLU A 42 97.99 0.07 34.74
N GLN A 43 98.40 1.33 34.94
CA GLN A 43 97.50 2.47 35.05
C GLN A 43 96.66 2.67 33.78
N LYS A 44 97.25 2.56 32.59
CA LYS A 44 96.51 2.66 31.32
C LYS A 44 95.45 1.56 31.19
N VAL A 45 95.77 0.33 31.60
CA VAL A 45 94.80 -0.79 31.62
C VAL A 45 93.67 -0.49 32.60
N ILE A 46 93.97 0.02 33.80
CA ILE A 46 92.94 0.38 34.80
C ILE A 46 92.04 1.50 34.26
N ILE A 47 92.61 2.56 33.67
CA ILE A 47 91.84 3.68 33.09
C ILE A 47 90.94 3.19 31.95
N ALA A 48 91.45 2.32 31.06
CA ALA A 48 90.63 1.72 30.00
C ALA A 48 89.48 0.89 30.59
N GLY A 49 89.75 0.11 31.65
CA GLY A 49 88.72 -0.64 32.38
C GLY A 49 87.67 0.26 33.04
N MET A 50 88.08 1.37 33.66
CA MET A 50 87.16 2.34 34.25
C MET A 50 86.30 3.04 33.18
N ARG A 51 86.87 3.38 32.03
CA ARG A 51 86.11 3.98 30.91
C ARG A 51 85.07 3.02 30.36
N SER A 52 85.43 1.74 30.17
CA SER A 52 84.48 0.71 29.74
C SER A 52 83.35 0.51 30.76
N LYS A 53 83.66 0.48 32.06
CA LYS A 53 82.64 0.42 33.12
C LYS A 53 81.73 1.66 33.12
N LEU A 54 82.28 2.86 32.92
CA LEU A 54 81.50 4.10 32.84
C LEU A 54 80.54 4.08 31.65
N GLN A 55 81.02 3.64 30.47
CA GLN A 55 80.17 3.49 29.29
C GLN A 55 79.04 2.47 29.51
N LEU A 56 79.34 1.34 30.18
CA LEU A 56 78.32 0.36 30.54
C LEU A 56 77.27 0.96 31.49
N VAL A 57 77.70 1.67 32.53
CA VAL A 57 76.80 2.33 33.49
C VAL A 57 75.91 3.36 32.77
N GLN A 58 76.48 4.14 31.85
CA GLN A 58 75.72 5.12 31.09
C GLN A 58 74.68 4.46 30.17
N ALA A 59 75.07 3.39 29.45
CA ALA A 59 74.13 2.62 28.64
C ALA A 59 73.00 1.98 29.49
N THR A 60 73.32 1.49 30.70
CA THR A 60 72.28 0.97 31.61
C THR A 60 71.37 2.07 32.14
N GLN A 61 71.88 3.28 32.35
CA GLN A 61 71.07 4.42 32.80
C GLN A 61 70.11 4.86 31.70
N ASP A 62 70.58 4.97 30.45
CA ASP A 62 69.74 5.29 29.30
C ASP A 62 68.62 4.24 29.09
N GLU A 63 68.90 2.97 29.37
CA GLU A 63 67.91 1.89 29.33
C GLU A 63 66.88 2.01 30.46
N ILE A 64 67.32 2.30 31.70
CA ILE A 64 66.44 2.54 32.84
C ILE A 64 65.51 3.72 32.57
N ASP A 65 66.03 4.80 32.00
CA ASP A 65 65.24 5.98 31.68
C ASP A 65 64.21 5.69 30.57
N ARG A 66 64.58 4.90 29.56
CA ARG A 66 63.65 4.43 28.52
C ARG A 66 62.52 3.58 29.13
N LEU A 67 62.87 2.55 29.90
CA LEU A 67 61.90 1.67 30.56
C LEU A 67 61.00 2.42 31.54
N THR A 68 61.54 3.44 32.21
CA THR A 68 60.76 4.30 33.10
C THR A 68 59.72 5.11 32.34
N ASN A 69 60.04 5.60 31.15
CA ASN A 69 59.08 6.31 30.30
C ASN A 69 58.03 5.35 29.73
N GLU A 70 58.43 4.17 29.25
CA GLU A 70 57.49 3.13 28.80
C GLU A 70 56.52 2.73 29.92
N CYS A 71 57.00 2.59 31.17
CA CYS A 71 56.15 2.27 32.30
C CYS A 71 55.13 3.39 32.61
N LYS A 72 55.52 4.67 32.46
CA LYS A 72 54.59 5.80 32.59
C LYS A 72 53.53 5.78 31.50
N ASP A 73 53.91 5.50 30.25
CA ASP A 73 52.99 5.43 29.12
C ASP A 73 52.00 4.29 29.28
N VAL A 74 52.46 3.09 29.67
CA VAL A 74 51.60 1.94 29.95
C VAL A 74 50.64 2.25 31.10
N LYS A 75 51.11 2.90 32.17
CA LYS A 75 50.24 3.33 33.28
C LYS A 75 49.17 4.31 32.81
N GLN A 76 49.50 5.24 31.93
CA GLN A 76 48.54 6.19 31.38
C GLN A 76 47.53 5.50 30.44
N GLN A 77 47.97 4.54 29.62
CA GLN A 77 47.10 3.70 28.81
C GLN A 77 46.13 2.88 29.67
N LEU A 78 46.60 2.30 30.79
CA LEU A 78 45.75 1.58 31.73
C LEU A 78 44.68 2.49 32.36
N ILE A 79 45.03 3.72 32.72
CA ILE A 79 44.06 4.69 33.24
C ILE A 79 42.99 5.02 32.19
N ARG A 80 43.38 5.27 30.94
CA ARG A 80 42.43 5.51 29.83
C ARG A 80 41.53 4.30 29.60
N SER A 81 42.10 3.10 29.54
CA SER A 81 41.35 1.86 29.34
C SER A 81 40.36 1.59 30.47
N ASN A 82 40.71 1.87 31.73
CA ASN A 82 39.77 1.77 32.85
C ASN A 82 38.63 2.79 32.74
N HIS A 83 38.93 4.02 32.33
CA HIS A 83 37.91 5.03 32.11
C HIS A 83 36.94 4.63 30.99
N ASP A 84 37.46 4.14 29.87
CA ASP A 84 36.64 3.63 28.76
C ASP A 84 35.76 2.47 29.22
N ARG A 85 36.31 1.53 30.02
CA ARG A 85 35.54 0.43 30.61
C ARG A 85 34.40 0.92 31.48
N ASP A 86 34.61 1.96 32.28
CA ASP A 86 33.58 2.53 33.14
C ASP A 86 32.47 3.20 32.30
N ILE A 87 32.84 3.90 31.22
CA ILE A 87 31.88 4.46 30.23
C ILE A 87 31.05 3.35 29.60
N PHE A 88 31.69 2.28 29.11
CA PHE A 88 30.99 1.13 28.53
C PHE A 88 30.08 0.44 29.55
N SER A 89 30.50 0.34 30.81
CA SER A 89 29.66 -0.22 31.88
C SER A 89 28.42 0.64 32.15
N ALA A 90 28.56 1.97 32.18
CA ALA A 90 27.44 2.88 32.34
C ALA A 90 26.46 2.81 31.15
N SER A 91 26.99 2.79 29.93
CA SER A 91 26.18 2.64 28.71
C SER A 91 25.43 1.31 28.67
N ASN A 92 26.08 0.20 29.07
CA ASN A 92 25.43 -1.11 29.14
C ASN A 92 24.30 -1.15 30.19
N ASN A 93 24.47 -0.48 31.33
CA ASN A 93 23.40 -0.37 32.33
C ASN A 93 22.20 0.42 31.78
N HIS A 94 22.44 1.53 31.08
CA HIS A 94 21.38 2.31 30.45
C HIS A 94 20.62 1.48 29.39
N LEU A 95 21.33 0.74 28.55
CA LEU A 95 20.71 -0.16 27.56
C LEU A 95 19.86 -1.25 28.22
N LYS A 96 20.27 -1.78 29.38
CA LYS A 96 19.46 -2.73 30.15
C LYS A 96 18.18 -2.11 30.70
N GLU A 97 18.24 -0.84 31.11
CA GLU A 97 17.05 -0.09 31.55
C GLU A 97 16.08 0.14 30.40
N GLU A 98 16.56 0.59 29.23
CA GLU A 98 15.73 0.76 28.03
C GLU A 98 15.09 -0.58 27.61
N LEU A 99 15.84 -1.68 27.66
CA LEU A 99 15.32 -3.01 27.35
C LEU A 99 14.20 -3.42 28.32
N ALA A 100 14.34 -3.12 29.61
CA ALA A 100 13.31 -3.39 30.61
C ALA A 100 12.05 -2.55 30.36
N GLU A 101 12.20 -1.28 29.99
CA GLU A 101 11.09 -0.39 29.65
C GLU A 101 10.34 -0.86 28.40
N VAL A 102 11.06 -1.20 27.33
CA VAL A 102 10.48 -1.77 26.10
C VAL A 102 9.74 -3.08 26.40
N THR A 103 10.31 -3.93 27.26
CA THR A 103 9.65 -5.19 27.67
C THR A 103 8.34 -4.93 28.41
N LYS A 104 8.31 -3.91 29.29
CA LYS A 104 7.10 -3.50 30.00
C LYS A 104 6.05 -2.93 29.05
N ALA A 105 6.44 -2.06 28.11
CA ALA A 105 5.55 -1.52 27.09
C ALA A 105 4.96 -2.63 26.21
N LEU A 106 5.78 -3.60 25.79
CA LEU A 106 5.31 -4.76 25.03
C LEU A 106 4.29 -5.59 25.81
N HIS A 107 4.46 -5.75 27.12
CA HIS A 107 3.49 -6.46 27.95
C HIS A 107 2.13 -5.72 28.00
N VAL A 108 2.14 -4.40 28.18
CA VAL A 108 0.93 -3.57 28.15
C VAL A 108 0.19 -3.72 26.82
N VAL A 109 0.91 -3.58 25.70
CA VAL A 109 0.33 -3.73 24.35
C VAL A 109 -0.27 -5.13 24.13
N LYS A 110 0.35 -6.19 24.68
CA LYS A 110 -0.21 -7.55 24.60
C LYS A 110 -1.53 -7.69 25.38
N VAL A 111 -1.63 -7.06 26.55
CA VAL A 111 -2.86 -7.04 27.36
C VAL A 111 -3.94 -6.25 26.65
N GLU A 112 -3.63 -5.06 26.14
CA GLU A 112 -4.58 -4.24 25.37
C GLU A 112 -5.08 -4.97 24.11
N LYS A 113 -4.19 -5.64 23.39
CA LYS A 113 -4.56 -6.47 22.24
C LYS A 113 -5.56 -7.56 22.64
N ALA A 114 -5.29 -8.30 23.71
CA ALA A 114 -6.18 -9.36 24.17
C ALA A 114 -7.55 -8.82 24.61
N GLN A 115 -7.57 -7.63 25.23
CA GLN A 115 -8.80 -6.94 25.60
C GLN A 115 -9.62 -6.55 24.36
N ILE A 116 -8.97 -5.93 23.36
CA ILE A 116 -9.61 -5.55 22.09
C ILE A 116 -10.17 -6.79 21.38
N GLU A 117 -9.43 -7.89 21.31
CA GLU A 117 -9.91 -9.14 20.69
C GLU A 117 -11.15 -9.69 21.41
N SER A 118 -11.19 -9.62 22.75
CA SER A 118 -12.36 -10.01 23.56
C SER A 118 -13.56 -9.09 23.31
N ASP A 119 -13.34 -7.79 23.25
CA ASP A 119 -14.40 -6.79 23.00
C ASP A 119 -14.98 -6.91 21.59
N PHE A 120 -14.13 -7.18 20.59
CA PHE A 120 -14.57 -7.49 19.23
C PHE A 120 -15.45 -8.74 19.18
N GLY A 121 -15.05 -9.82 19.88
CA GLY A 121 -15.87 -11.03 19.98
C GLY A 121 -17.26 -10.75 20.56
N THR A 122 -17.30 -9.99 21.67
CA THR A 122 -18.57 -9.61 22.32
C THR A 122 -19.45 -8.75 21.43
N ASN A 123 -18.87 -7.74 20.76
CA ASN A 123 -19.60 -6.85 19.87
C ASN A 123 -20.12 -7.58 18.61
N TYR A 124 -19.36 -8.54 18.08
CA TYR A 124 -19.80 -9.38 16.97
C TYR A 124 -21.06 -10.18 17.33
N TYR A 125 -21.10 -10.79 18.51
CA TYR A 125 -22.29 -11.51 18.97
C TYR A 125 -23.51 -10.59 19.16
N ARG A 126 -23.32 -9.39 19.72
CA ARG A 126 -24.41 -8.40 19.85
C ARG A 126 -24.95 -7.98 18.48
N LEU A 127 -24.07 -7.70 17.53
CA LEU A 127 -24.48 -7.34 16.17
C LEU A 127 -25.27 -8.46 15.49
N GLN A 128 -24.85 -9.72 15.68
CA GLN A 128 -25.55 -10.87 15.13
C GLN A 128 -26.98 -11.00 15.71
N GLU A 129 -27.15 -10.78 17.01
CA GLU A 129 -28.46 -10.75 17.66
C GLU A 129 -29.33 -9.57 17.17
N GLU A 130 -28.73 -8.41 16.93
CA GLU A 130 -29.44 -7.23 16.43
C GLU A 130 -29.88 -7.40 14.97
N ILE A 131 -29.06 -8.01 14.12
CA ILE A 131 -29.45 -8.42 12.76
C ILE A 131 -30.63 -9.39 12.80
N LYS A 132 -30.62 -10.35 13.74
CA LYS A 132 -31.73 -11.31 13.90
C LYS A 132 -33.02 -10.61 14.33
N LYS A 133 -32.95 -9.68 15.28
CA LYS A 133 -34.10 -8.85 15.71
C LYS A 133 -34.62 -7.96 14.59
N SER A 134 -33.74 -7.33 13.83
CA SER A 134 -34.10 -6.50 12.68
C SER A 134 -34.81 -7.31 11.59
N ARG A 135 -34.33 -8.53 11.31
CA ARG A 135 -35.00 -9.45 10.37
C ARG A 135 -36.41 -9.81 10.85
N GLN A 136 -36.57 -10.14 12.13
CA GLN A 136 -37.89 -10.43 12.70
C GLN A 136 -38.83 -9.24 12.58
N LEU A 137 -38.37 -8.03 12.90
CA LEU A 137 -39.17 -6.81 12.75
C LEU A 137 -39.58 -6.55 11.29
N SER A 138 -38.69 -6.84 10.34
CA SER A 138 -39.01 -6.73 8.91
C SER A 138 -40.08 -7.73 8.47
N GLU A 139 -40.05 -8.95 9.00
CA GLU A 139 -41.07 -9.98 8.73
C GLU A 139 -42.42 -9.57 9.35
N ASP A 140 -42.42 -9.05 10.57
CA ASP A 140 -43.63 -8.57 11.26
C ASP A 140 -44.26 -7.37 10.53
N LEU A 141 -43.45 -6.44 10.03
CA LEU A 141 -43.91 -5.32 9.20
C LEU A 141 -44.52 -5.80 7.88
N ALA A 142 -43.88 -6.74 7.19
CA ALA A 142 -44.42 -7.31 5.96
C ALA A 142 -45.77 -8.01 6.19
N ALA A 143 -45.93 -8.70 7.32
CA ALA A 143 -47.20 -9.31 7.71
C ALA A 143 -48.29 -8.25 7.97
N ARG A 144 -47.95 -7.13 8.63
CA ARG A 144 -48.89 -6.02 8.88
C ARG A 144 -49.30 -5.31 7.59
N ASP A 145 -48.38 -5.11 6.66
CA ASP A 145 -48.69 -4.57 5.34
C ASP A 145 -49.65 -5.48 4.55
N GLY A 146 -49.48 -6.80 4.66
CA GLY A 146 -50.41 -7.78 4.09
C GLY A 146 -51.83 -7.61 4.63
N GLN A 147 -51.97 -7.55 5.97
CA GLN A 147 -53.27 -7.33 6.62
C GLN A 147 -53.91 -5.99 6.25
N LEU A 148 -53.10 -4.95 6.08
CA LEU A 148 -53.59 -3.62 5.71
C LEU A 148 -54.11 -3.60 4.27
N LYS A 149 -53.44 -4.28 3.34
CA LYS A 149 -53.93 -4.48 1.97
C LYS A 149 -55.26 -5.24 1.93
N GLU A 150 -55.40 -6.31 2.69
CA GLU A 150 -56.66 -7.06 2.79
C GLU A 150 -57.81 -6.18 3.30
N LYS A 151 -57.56 -5.35 4.33
CA LYS A 151 -58.55 -4.39 4.83
C LYS A 151 -58.95 -3.34 3.80
N ILE A 152 -57.98 -2.82 3.03
CA ILE A 152 -58.27 -1.87 1.94
C ILE A 152 -59.17 -2.53 0.89
N THR A 153 -58.87 -3.76 0.48
CA THR A 153 -59.69 -4.51 -0.48
C THR A 153 -61.11 -4.72 0.06
N LEU A 154 -61.24 -5.16 1.31
CA LEU A 154 -62.55 -5.33 1.96
C LEU A 154 -63.36 -4.02 1.99
N CYS A 155 -62.73 -2.90 2.35
CA CYS A 155 -63.40 -1.59 2.33
C CYS A 155 -63.84 -1.20 0.92
N ALA A 156 -63.04 -1.50 -0.11
CA ALA A 156 -63.42 -1.24 -1.50
C ALA A 156 -64.62 -2.10 -1.94
N GLU A 157 -64.63 -3.39 -1.60
CA GLU A 157 -65.75 -4.30 -1.85
C GLU A 157 -67.02 -3.83 -1.14
N GLN A 158 -66.92 -3.48 0.15
CA GLN A 158 -68.05 -2.93 0.91
C GLN A 158 -68.60 -1.64 0.30
N GLN A 159 -67.73 -0.75 -0.15
CA GLN A 159 -68.13 0.49 -0.81
C GLN A 159 -68.84 0.21 -2.15
N GLN A 160 -68.35 -0.77 -2.91
CA GLN A 160 -68.97 -1.19 -4.17
C GLN A 160 -70.36 -1.82 -3.91
N SER A 161 -70.49 -2.72 -2.94
CA SER A 161 -71.78 -3.29 -2.54
C SER A 161 -72.76 -2.23 -2.07
N LEU A 162 -72.30 -1.26 -1.27
CA LEU A 162 -73.14 -0.15 -0.80
C LEU A 162 -73.63 0.73 -1.97
N THR A 163 -72.78 0.93 -2.98
CA THR A 163 -73.13 1.69 -4.19
C THR A 163 -74.19 0.93 -5.01
N SER A 164 -74.00 -0.37 -5.23
CA SER A 164 -74.98 -1.24 -5.91
C SER A 164 -76.33 -1.23 -5.18
N LEU A 165 -76.33 -1.32 -3.85
CA LEU A 165 -77.58 -1.31 -3.06
C LEU A 165 -78.33 0.03 -3.19
N LYS A 166 -77.60 1.15 -3.26
CA LYS A 166 -78.19 2.48 -3.50
C LYS A 166 -78.85 2.55 -4.89
N GLU A 167 -78.20 2.01 -5.92
CA GLU A 167 -78.74 1.98 -7.28
C GLU A 167 -80.00 1.08 -7.39
N GLU A 168 -79.99 -0.07 -6.72
CA GLU A 168 -81.17 -0.95 -6.62
C GLU A 168 -82.34 -0.28 -5.89
N LEU A 169 -82.06 0.44 -4.79
CA LEU A 169 -83.07 1.18 -4.04
C LEU A 169 -83.70 2.27 -4.91
N VAL A 170 -82.89 3.06 -5.62
CA VAL A 170 -83.37 4.10 -6.56
C VAL A 170 -84.24 3.47 -7.65
N SER A 171 -83.78 2.38 -8.27
CA SER A 171 -84.55 1.67 -9.30
C SER A 171 -85.87 1.10 -8.78
N THR A 172 -85.90 0.68 -7.51
CA THR A 172 -87.12 0.17 -6.86
C THR A 172 -88.10 1.29 -6.53
N LEU A 173 -87.61 2.42 -6.01
CA LEU A 173 -88.42 3.62 -5.78
C LEU A 173 -89.04 4.13 -7.08
N GLN A 174 -88.27 4.17 -8.18
CA GLN A 174 -88.77 4.58 -9.48
C GLN A 174 -89.88 3.65 -10.01
N ARG A 175 -89.73 2.33 -9.82
CA ARG A 175 -90.79 1.35 -10.14
C ARG A 175 -92.04 1.56 -9.28
N PHE A 176 -91.88 1.85 -8.00
CA PHE A 176 -93.01 2.17 -7.12
C PHE A 176 -93.74 3.43 -7.57
N GLU A 177 -93.03 4.50 -7.93
CA GLU A 177 -93.64 5.71 -8.46
C GLU A 177 -94.39 5.48 -9.78
N GLN A 178 -93.84 4.65 -10.67
CA GLN A 178 -94.51 4.25 -11.92
C GLN A 178 -95.78 3.46 -11.63
N THR A 179 -95.72 2.50 -10.70
CA THR A 179 -96.87 1.69 -10.30
C THR A 179 -97.95 2.55 -9.67
N LYS A 180 -97.55 3.50 -8.81
CA LYS A 180 -98.46 4.47 -8.20
C LYS A 180 -99.19 5.28 -9.27
N ARG A 181 -98.47 5.88 -10.23
CA ARG A 181 -99.08 6.63 -11.34
C ARG A 181 -100.05 5.77 -12.14
N HIS A 182 -99.69 4.52 -12.44
CA HIS A 182 -100.57 3.61 -13.15
C HIS A 182 -101.87 3.29 -12.39
N LEU A 183 -101.79 3.12 -11.06
CA LEU A 183 -102.97 2.91 -10.22
C LEU A 183 -103.84 4.18 -10.12
N GLU A 184 -103.23 5.36 -10.06
CA GLU A 184 -103.94 6.64 -10.13
C GLU A 184 -104.69 6.79 -11.46
N ASP A 185 -104.04 6.46 -12.59
CA ASP A 185 -104.69 6.47 -13.92
C ASP A 185 -105.84 5.46 -14.01
N GLN A 186 -105.67 4.25 -13.45
CA GLN A 186 -106.74 3.24 -13.39
C GLN A 186 -107.93 3.73 -12.57
N LEU A 187 -107.68 4.37 -11.43
CA LEU A 187 -108.75 4.91 -10.57
C LEU A 187 -109.55 6.00 -11.30
N ILE A 188 -108.88 6.91 -12.00
CA ILE A 188 -109.52 7.96 -12.81
C ILE A 188 -110.41 7.34 -13.89
N GLU A 189 -109.93 6.30 -14.59
CA GLU A 189 -110.73 5.62 -15.61
C GLU A 189 -111.93 4.87 -15.01
N GLU A 190 -111.78 4.23 -13.86
CA GLU A 190 -112.91 3.60 -13.14
C GLU A 190 -113.95 4.62 -12.64
N GLU A 191 -113.51 5.81 -12.21
CA GLU A 191 -114.41 6.91 -11.86
C GLU A 191 -115.14 7.44 -13.10
N ARG A 192 -114.43 7.64 -14.22
CA ARG A 192 -115.02 8.04 -15.51
C ARG A 192 -116.08 7.05 -15.98
N VAL A 193 -115.79 5.75 -15.94
CA VAL A 193 -116.74 4.69 -16.33
C VAL A 193 -117.95 4.65 -15.37
N ARG A 194 -117.75 4.89 -14.07
CA ARG A 194 -118.86 5.00 -13.11
C ARG A 194 -119.74 6.21 -13.38
N GLU A 195 -119.17 7.37 -13.68
CA GLU A 195 -119.91 8.58 -14.05
C GLU A 195 -120.73 8.36 -15.33
N GLU A 196 -120.11 7.78 -16.36
CA GLU A 196 -120.79 7.46 -17.63
C GLU A 196 -121.96 6.48 -17.42
N MET A 197 -121.78 5.46 -16.56
CA MET A 197 -122.87 4.53 -16.19
C MET A 197 -123.98 5.24 -15.40
N GLN A 198 -123.65 6.17 -14.50
CA GLN A 198 -124.64 6.95 -13.76
C GLN A 198 -125.42 7.88 -14.69
N GLU A 199 -124.75 8.50 -15.67
CA GLU A 199 -125.36 9.33 -16.70
C GLU A 199 -126.33 8.52 -17.56
N GLN A 200 -125.89 7.36 -18.07
CA GLN A 200 -126.77 6.41 -18.79
C GLN A 200 -127.97 6.00 -17.93
N ASN A 201 -127.77 5.70 -16.64
CA ASN A 201 -128.87 5.39 -15.72
C ASN A 201 -129.87 6.55 -15.59
N LEU A 202 -129.37 7.79 -15.57
CA LEU A 202 -130.19 9.00 -15.49
C LEU A 202 -130.98 9.21 -16.78
N GLU A 203 -130.37 8.94 -17.94
CA GLU A 203 -131.04 8.90 -19.24
C GLU A 203 -132.12 7.81 -19.32
N PHE A 204 -131.82 6.59 -18.86
CA PHE A 204 -132.81 5.50 -18.78
C PHE A 204 -133.98 5.88 -17.86
N ARG A 205 -133.73 6.53 -16.72
CA ARG A 205 -134.82 7.05 -15.86
C ARG A 205 -135.64 8.12 -16.57
N ARG A 206 -135.01 9.03 -17.33
CA ARG A 206 -135.73 10.04 -18.14
C ARG A 206 -136.59 9.39 -19.22
N LEU A 207 -136.06 8.38 -19.92
CA LEU A 207 -136.77 7.61 -20.95
C LEU A 207 -137.94 6.83 -20.35
N ASN A 208 -137.73 6.12 -19.23
CA ASN A 208 -138.81 5.44 -18.50
C ASN A 208 -139.89 6.41 -18.03
N LYS A 209 -139.51 7.61 -17.56
CA LYS A 209 -140.48 8.66 -17.18
C LYS A 209 -141.23 9.24 -18.38
N LYS A 210 -140.67 9.14 -19.60
CA LYS A 210 -141.36 9.50 -20.85
C LYS A 210 -142.33 8.39 -21.26
N LEU A 211 -141.89 7.14 -21.29
CA LEU A 211 -142.72 5.97 -21.56
C LEU A 211 -143.89 5.83 -20.58
N ALA A 212 -143.69 6.10 -19.28
CA ALA A 212 -144.77 6.10 -18.30
C ALA A 212 -145.81 7.20 -18.57
N ARG A 213 -145.38 8.39 -19.02
CA ARG A 213 -146.28 9.47 -19.46
C ARG A 213 -147.02 9.10 -20.75
N ASP A 214 -146.35 8.43 -21.69
CA ASP A 214 -146.95 7.95 -22.93
C ASP A 214 -148.00 6.85 -22.65
N LEU A 215 -147.73 5.94 -21.70
CA LEU A 215 -148.69 4.94 -21.21
C LEU A 215 -149.88 5.58 -20.48
N GLU A 216 -149.66 6.59 -19.63
CA GLU A 216 -150.75 7.36 -19.01
C GLU A 216 -151.62 8.08 -20.05
N ASN A 217 -151.02 8.59 -21.13
CA ASN A 217 -151.74 9.23 -22.23
C ASN A 217 -152.57 8.22 -23.04
N ILE A 218 -152.09 6.97 -23.21
CA ILE A 218 -152.85 5.88 -23.85
C ILE A 218 -154.00 5.43 -22.93
N GLN A 219 -153.75 5.34 -21.62
CA GLN A 219 -154.76 4.97 -20.62
C GLN A 219 -155.85 6.05 -20.47
N LYS A 220 -155.53 7.33 -20.70
CA LYS A 220 -156.50 8.45 -20.77
C LYS A 220 -157.28 8.56 -22.09
N CYS A 221 -156.89 7.84 -23.14
CA CYS A 221 -157.60 7.77 -24.43
C CYS A 221 -158.44 6.48 -24.60
N SER A 222 -158.48 5.59 -23.61
CA SER A 222 -159.06 4.24 -23.72
C SER A 222 -160.14 3.94 -22.67
N THR A 223 -160.81 4.94 -22.12
CA THR A 223 -161.96 4.76 -21.21
C THR A 223 -163.20 5.40 -21.81
N ASP A 224 -163.76 4.75 -22.83
CA ASP A 224 -165.18 4.81 -23.17
C ASP A 224 -165.55 3.52 -23.93
N MET A 225 -166.63 2.87 -23.47
CA MET A 225 -167.28 1.63 -23.93
C MET A 225 -166.99 0.35 -23.11
N ASP A 226 -168.04 -0.05 -22.39
CA ASP A 226 -168.26 -1.30 -21.66
C ASP A 226 -168.24 -2.55 -22.56
N PHE A 227 -167.75 -3.69 -22.04
CA PHE A 227 -168.34 -5.03 -22.24
C PHE A 227 -167.72 -6.11 -21.32
N SER A 228 -168.61 -6.79 -20.60
CA SER A 228 -168.73 -8.21 -20.20
C SER A 228 -167.60 -9.25 -20.42
N SER A 229 -167.54 -10.20 -19.46
CA SER A 229 -167.52 -11.68 -19.63
C SER A 229 -166.25 -12.47 -19.22
N MET A 230 -166.51 -13.55 -18.47
CA MET A 230 -165.65 -14.66 -18.06
C MET A 230 -165.01 -15.42 -19.25
N LEU A 231 -163.79 -15.98 -19.06
CA LEU A 231 -163.46 -17.44 -19.12
C LEU A 231 -161.93 -17.70 -19.05
N ASP A 232 -161.56 -18.67 -18.20
CA ASP A 232 -160.60 -19.80 -18.30
C ASP A 232 -159.26 -19.79 -19.07
N ASP A 233 -158.28 -20.37 -18.35
CA ASP A 233 -157.20 -21.32 -18.72
C ASP A 233 -156.86 -21.61 -20.20
N LEU A 234 -155.56 -21.56 -20.52
CA LEU A 234 -154.85 -22.74 -21.07
C LEU A 234 -153.31 -22.58 -21.01
N GLU A 235 -152.66 -23.66 -20.55
CA GLU A 235 -151.24 -23.97 -20.63
C GLU A 235 -150.72 -24.21 -22.06
N VAL A 236 -149.43 -24.62 -22.12
CA VAL A 236 -148.71 -25.40 -23.17
C VAL A 236 -147.74 -24.52 -23.98
N SER A 237 -146.45 -24.51 -23.62
CA SER A 237 -145.39 -25.44 -24.07
C SER A 237 -145.03 -25.26 -25.54
N ASP A 238 -143.74 -25.08 -25.83
CA ASP A 238 -142.99 -26.07 -26.62
C ASP A 238 -141.51 -25.69 -26.79
N ARG A 239 -140.63 -26.63 -26.39
CA ARG A 239 -139.33 -26.85 -27.06
C ARG A 239 -139.62 -27.52 -28.41
N PRO A 240 -138.81 -27.30 -29.47
CA PRO A 240 -137.83 -28.34 -29.78
C PRO A 240 -136.52 -27.89 -30.49
N ASP A 241 -135.45 -28.62 -30.14
CA ASP A 241 -134.41 -29.26 -30.96
C ASP A 241 -133.68 -28.64 -32.16
N SER A 242 -132.36 -28.91 -32.13
CA SER A 242 -131.44 -29.25 -33.25
C SER A 242 -130.89 -28.06 -34.06
N THR A 243 -129.63 -27.98 -34.54
CA THR A 243 -128.53 -28.92 -34.81
C THR A 243 -127.21 -28.12 -34.95
N SER A 244 -126.07 -28.81 -34.76
CA SER A 244 -124.76 -28.61 -35.41
C SER A 244 -124.23 -27.19 -35.74
N SER A 245 -123.16 -26.79 -35.05
CA SER A 245 -121.88 -26.46 -35.72
C SER A 245 -120.72 -26.40 -34.71
N LYS A 246 -120.10 -27.57 -34.51
CA LYS A 246 -118.67 -27.67 -34.22
C LYS A 246 -117.90 -26.93 -35.34
N LYS A 247 -117.20 -25.84 -35.03
CA LYS A 247 -115.83 -25.57 -35.57
C LYS A 247 -115.12 -24.30 -35.08
N GLY A 248 -115.75 -23.42 -34.28
CA GLY A 248 -115.08 -22.16 -33.89
C GLY A 248 -114.27 -22.19 -32.57
N ARG A 249 -114.74 -22.94 -31.56
CA ARG A 249 -114.22 -22.77 -30.17
C ARG A 249 -113.14 -23.76 -29.76
N SER A 250 -113.16 -25.00 -30.26
CA SER A 250 -112.07 -25.97 -30.01
C SER A 250 -110.77 -25.61 -30.72
N GLN A 251 -110.82 -24.98 -31.90
CA GLN A 251 -109.59 -24.60 -32.63
C GLN A 251 -108.89 -23.40 -31.99
N ARG A 252 -109.63 -22.46 -31.39
CA ARG A 252 -109.05 -21.32 -30.65
C ARG A 252 -108.50 -21.74 -29.28
N GLN A 253 -109.18 -22.67 -28.58
CA GLN A 253 -108.69 -23.23 -27.32
C GLN A 253 -107.52 -24.21 -27.54
N GLN A 254 -107.50 -24.98 -28.63
CA GLN A 254 -106.37 -25.83 -29.00
C GLN A 254 -105.19 -25.00 -29.52
N ALA A 255 -105.41 -23.95 -30.31
CA ALA A 255 -104.33 -23.05 -30.75
C ALA A 255 -103.71 -22.25 -29.59
N ALA A 256 -104.50 -21.78 -28.63
CA ALA A 256 -103.98 -21.11 -27.43
C ALA A 256 -103.19 -22.08 -26.54
N ASN A 257 -103.70 -23.31 -26.33
CA ASN A 257 -102.98 -24.33 -25.58
C ASN A 257 -101.73 -24.86 -26.31
N GLN A 258 -101.72 -24.87 -27.65
CA GLN A 258 -100.57 -25.28 -28.45
C GLN A 258 -99.52 -24.16 -28.54
N ALA A 259 -99.94 -22.89 -28.60
CA ALA A 259 -99.06 -21.72 -28.48
C ALA A 259 -98.45 -21.60 -27.07
N MET A 260 -99.21 -21.92 -26.02
CA MET A 260 -98.69 -21.97 -24.65
C MET A 260 -97.71 -23.14 -24.47
N ARG A 261 -98.00 -24.33 -25.01
CA ARG A 261 -97.05 -25.45 -25.01
C ARG A 261 -95.79 -25.16 -25.82
N ASN A 262 -95.90 -24.46 -26.96
CA ASN A 262 -94.76 -24.06 -27.76
C ASN A 262 -93.92 -22.97 -27.08
N ASN A 263 -94.55 -22.01 -26.37
CA ASN A 263 -93.84 -21.01 -25.57
C ASN A 263 -93.15 -21.61 -24.36
N VAL A 264 -93.81 -22.56 -23.68
CA VAL A 264 -93.21 -23.29 -22.56
C VAL A 264 -92.05 -24.14 -23.06
N ARG A 265 -92.21 -24.85 -24.18
CA ARG A 265 -91.13 -25.63 -24.81
C ARG A 265 -89.95 -24.74 -25.22
N LYS A 266 -90.22 -23.59 -25.86
CA LYS A 266 -89.18 -22.62 -26.24
C LYS A 266 -88.46 -22.04 -25.02
N LYS A 267 -89.18 -21.69 -23.95
CA LYS A 267 -88.55 -21.26 -22.68
C LYS A 267 -87.70 -22.36 -22.04
N LEU A 268 -88.13 -23.61 -22.18
CA LEU A 268 -87.41 -24.77 -21.65
C LEU A 268 -86.14 -25.05 -22.47
N GLU A 269 -86.21 -24.91 -23.80
CA GLU A 269 -85.06 -24.96 -24.72
C GLU A 269 -84.09 -23.80 -24.48
N ASP A 270 -84.58 -22.57 -24.28
CA ASP A 270 -83.75 -21.39 -23.97
C ASP A 270 -83.06 -21.53 -22.60
N LEU A 271 -83.77 -22.07 -21.59
CA LEU A 271 -83.18 -22.38 -20.27
C LEU A 271 -82.17 -23.54 -20.35
N GLN A 272 -82.42 -24.54 -21.20
CA GLN A 272 -81.48 -25.63 -21.44
C GLN A 272 -80.21 -25.12 -22.11
N TYR A 273 -80.32 -24.20 -23.08
CA TYR A 273 -79.18 -23.50 -23.69
C TYR A 273 -78.40 -22.67 -22.65
N GLN A 274 -79.09 -21.92 -21.79
CA GLN A 274 -78.42 -21.14 -20.74
C GLN A 274 -77.69 -22.03 -19.72
N LEU A 275 -78.26 -23.19 -19.38
CA LEU A 275 -77.66 -24.15 -18.47
C LEU A 275 -76.44 -24.84 -19.10
N GLU A 276 -76.49 -25.15 -20.39
CA GLU A 276 -75.37 -25.71 -21.15
C GLU A 276 -74.22 -24.68 -21.27
N TRP A 277 -74.52 -23.41 -21.52
CA TRP A 277 -73.54 -22.31 -21.50
C TRP A 277 -72.97 -22.03 -20.10
N ALA A 278 -73.76 -22.19 -19.04
CA ALA A 278 -73.27 -22.08 -17.68
C ALA A 278 -72.34 -23.26 -17.33
N SER A 279 -72.72 -24.48 -17.73
CA SER A 279 -71.92 -25.69 -17.50
C SER A 279 -70.61 -25.71 -18.33
N MET A 280 -70.60 -25.16 -19.54
CA MET A 280 -69.37 -24.93 -20.30
C MET A 280 -68.45 -23.92 -19.60
N ARG A 281 -68.99 -22.80 -19.10
CA ARG A 281 -68.21 -21.82 -18.32
C ARG A 281 -67.67 -22.39 -17.01
N GLU A 282 -68.46 -23.22 -16.34
CA GLU A 282 -68.02 -23.92 -15.13
C GLU A 282 -66.91 -24.93 -15.43
N ASN A 283 -67.00 -25.68 -16.54
CA ASN A 283 -65.93 -26.57 -16.99
C ASN A 283 -64.68 -25.82 -17.47
N ASP A 284 -64.83 -24.64 -18.10
CA ASP A 284 -63.69 -23.79 -18.47
C ASP A 284 -62.99 -23.21 -17.23
N LEU A 285 -63.74 -22.82 -16.20
CA LEU A 285 -63.21 -22.36 -14.91
C LEU A 285 -62.57 -23.51 -14.12
N ALA A 286 -63.19 -24.70 -14.12
CA ALA A 286 -62.62 -25.91 -13.52
C ALA A 286 -61.35 -26.36 -14.25
N GLY A 287 -61.30 -26.22 -15.57
CA GLY A 287 -60.12 -26.47 -16.40
C GLY A 287 -58.98 -25.46 -16.16
N GLN A 288 -59.31 -24.20 -15.88
CA GLN A 288 -58.33 -23.18 -15.48
C GLN A 288 -57.80 -23.41 -14.06
N LEU A 289 -58.65 -23.86 -13.12
CA LEU A 289 -58.22 -24.24 -11.77
C LEU A 289 -57.35 -25.51 -11.77
N ALA A 290 -57.66 -26.51 -12.61
CA ALA A 290 -56.84 -27.72 -12.75
C ALA A 290 -55.47 -27.46 -13.40
N ARG A 291 -55.38 -26.48 -14.33
CA ARG A 291 -54.09 -26.04 -14.91
C ARG A 291 -53.26 -25.17 -13.96
N ASN A 292 -53.89 -24.45 -13.03
CA ASN A 292 -53.20 -23.64 -12.04
C ASN A 292 -52.80 -24.43 -10.77
N ALA A 293 -53.49 -25.53 -10.45
CA ALA A 293 -53.15 -26.39 -9.31
C ALA A 293 -52.00 -27.39 -9.59
N SER A 294 -51.62 -27.61 -10.86
CA SER A 294 -50.56 -28.56 -11.24
C SER A 294 -49.21 -27.92 -11.58
N ASN A 295 -49.08 -26.58 -11.51
CA ASN A 295 -47.86 -25.84 -11.86
C ASN A 295 -47.19 -25.10 -10.69
N THR A 296 -47.28 -25.62 -9.47
CA THR A 296 -46.42 -25.21 -8.34
C THR A 296 -45.33 -26.25 -8.06
N SER A 297 -44.67 -26.76 -9.10
CA SER A 297 -43.28 -27.21 -8.95
C SER A 297 -42.54 -27.14 -10.28
N LYS A 298 -41.36 -26.50 -10.23
CA LYS A 298 -40.33 -26.36 -11.28
C LYS A 298 -40.43 -25.10 -12.15
N ALA A 299 -39.40 -24.27 -11.96
CA ALA A 299 -39.07 -23.08 -12.72
C ALA A 299 -39.03 -23.33 -14.25
N PRO A 300 -39.42 -22.36 -15.10
CA PRO A 300 -39.23 -22.48 -16.54
C PRO A 300 -37.77 -22.17 -16.88
N GLY A 301 -37.04 -23.20 -17.29
CA GLY A 301 -35.74 -23.06 -17.95
C GLY A 301 -35.92 -22.42 -19.33
N LEU A 302 -35.34 -21.24 -19.50
CA LEU A 302 -35.19 -20.57 -20.80
C LEU A 302 -34.26 -21.39 -21.71
N LYS A 303 -34.85 -22.10 -22.68
CA LYS A 303 -34.11 -22.68 -23.81
C LYS A 303 -33.91 -21.62 -24.89
N ARG A 304 -32.64 -21.47 -25.27
CA ARG A 304 -32.12 -20.87 -26.50
C ARG A 304 -33.04 -21.11 -27.71
N VAL A 305 -33.39 -20.02 -28.40
CA VAL A 305 -33.64 -20.02 -29.84
C VAL A 305 -32.79 -18.92 -30.45
N LEU A 306 -31.85 -19.33 -31.30
CA LEU A 306 -31.08 -18.46 -32.19
C LEU A 306 -31.99 -18.00 -33.33
N SER A 307 -32.02 -16.71 -33.63
CA SER A 307 -32.34 -16.23 -34.98
C SER A 307 -31.59 -14.95 -35.33
N ARG A 308 -31.15 -14.96 -36.59
CA ARG A 308 -30.16 -14.16 -37.32
C ARG A 308 -30.45 -12.66 -37.52
N MET A 309 -29.33 -11.89 -37.49
CA MET A 309 -28.96 -10.67 -38.25
C MET A 309 -29.50 -9.29 -37.80
N PRO A 310 -28.85 -8.15 -38.17
CA PRO A 310 -27.49 -7.91 -38.69
C PRO A 310 -26.69 -6.82 -37.92
N SER A 311 -25.38 -6.83 -38.14
CA SER A 311 -24.41 -5.82 -37.70
C SER A 311 -24.74 -4.39 -38.16
N LYS A 312 -24.59 -3.40 -37.26
CA LYS A 312 -24.22 -2.00 -37.57
C LYS A 312 -23.61 -1.36 -36.33
N THR A 313 -22.30 -1.50 -36.16
CA THR A 313 -21.52 -0.62 -35.29
C THR A 313 -21.01 0.52 -36.17
N VAL A 314 -21.56 1.72 -35.97
CA VAL A 314 -21.04 2.95 -36.57
C VAL A 314 -19.87 3.40 -35.70
N ILE A 315 -18.66 3.35 -36.27
CA ILE A 315 -17.45 3.96 -35.72
C ILE A 315 -17.57 5.46 -35.96
N THR A 316 -17.72 6.24 -34.89
CA THR A 316 -17.56 7.70 -34.96
C THR A 316 -16.11 8.04 -34.61
N ARG A 317 -15.34 8.40 -35.64
CA ARG A 317 -14.08 9.14 -35.49
C ARG A 317 -14.41 10.63 -35.38
N GLN A 318 -13.95 11.28 -34.32
CA GLN A 318 -13.76 12.73 -34.23
C GLN A 318 -12.39 12.93 -33.58
N SER A 319 -11.35 13.23 -34.36
CA SER A 319 -10.93 14.55 -34.87
C SER A 319 -10.12 15.34 -33.83
N ILE A 320 -8.81 15.23 -34.01
CA ILE A 320 -7.73 16.07 -33.47
C ILE A 320 -7.95 17.53 -33.92
N PRO A 321 -7.67 18.54 -33.07
CA PRO A 321 -7.25 19.85 -33.54
C PRO A 321 -5.72 19.97 -33.45
N GLU A 322 -5.10 20.17 -34.61
CA GLU A 322 -3.76 20.75 -34.77
C GLU A 322 -3.80 22.25 -34.48
N GLY A 323 -2.68 22.79 -34.00
CA GLY A 323 -2.38 24.23 -34.02
C GLY A 323 -1.66 24.74 -32.78
N ASP A 324 -0.34 24.57 -32.70
CA ASP A 324 0.61 25.64 -33.06
C ASP A 324 1.99 25.44 -32.44
N MET A 325 2.97 25.44 -33.34
CA MET A 325 4.39 25.37 -33.08
C MET A 325 4.93 26.73 -32.63
N ALA A 326 5.63 26.75 -31.50
CA ALA A 326 6.56 27.81 -31.16
C ALA A 326 7.92 27.20 -30.75
N ARG A 327 8.81 27.11 -31.73
CA ARG A 327 10.28 27.15 -31.54
C ARG A 327 10.63 28.57 -31.05
N PRO A 328 11.66 28.79 -30.22
CA PRO A 328 13.02 28.97 -30.77
C PRO A 328 14.15 28.65 -29.73
N PRO A 329 15.42 29.03 -29.92
CA PRO A 329 16.38 28.40 -30.82
C PRO A 329 17.69 27.95 -30.10
N GLU A 330 18.47 27.11 -30.77
CA GLU A 330 19.89 26.95 -30.49
C GLU A 330 20.66 28.25 -30.79
N ALA A 331 21.59 28.61 -29.91
CA ALA A 331 22.70 29.49 -30.23
C ALA A 331 23.98 28.97 -29.57
N THR A 332 25.01 28.92 -30.39
CA THR A 332 26.39 28.48 -30.16
C THR A 332 27.15 29.43 -29.21
N THR A 333 28.19 28.90 -28.55
CA THR A 333 29.58 29.44 -28.41
C THR A 333 30.14 29.42 -26.96
N THR A 334 31.16 28.58 -26.77
CA THR A 334 32.35 28.66 -25.87
C THR A 334 32.21 29.06 -24.39
N GLN A 335 32.70 28.19 -23.48
CA GLN A 335 34.02 28.37 -22.85
C GLN A 335 34.44 27.15 -22.00
N ASP A 336 35.74 26.84 -22.08
CA ASP A 336 36.54 25.94 -21.27
C ASP A 336 36.44 26.20 -19.75
N TYR A 337 36.56 25.15 -18.93
CA TYR A 337 37.79 24.82 -18.18
C TYR A 337 37.57 23.69 -17.16
N THR A 338 38.66 22.92 -16.93
CA THR A 338 38.97 22.06 -15.77
C THR A 338 38.12 20.80 -15.56
N GLN A 339 38.61 19.56 -15.77
CA GLN A 339 39.83 18.85 -15.31
C GLN A 339 39.33 17.65 -14.48
N LYS A 340 39.53 16.42 -14.97
CA LYS A 340 39.89 15.25 -14.16
C LYS A 340 40.64 14.21 -15.04
N PRO A 341 41.48 13.38 -14.43
CA PRO A 341 42.76 12.96 -14.99
C PRO A 341 42.66 11.68 -15.83
N ASN A 342 43.64 11.56 -16.72
CA ASN A 342 43.86 10.45 -17.62
C ASN A 342 45.08 9.66 -17.12
N GLU A 343 44.88 8.39 -16.77
CA GLU A 343 45.87 7.32 -16.71
C GLU A 343 45.27 6.21 -17.58
N GLY A 344 45.91 5.54 -18.52
CA GLY A 344 47.25 5.56 -19.04
C GLY A 344 47.30 4.36 -19.99
N GLU A 345 47.43 4.56 -21.30
CA GLU A 345 47.64 3.47 -22.24
C GLU A 345 48.72 3.82 -23.25
N THR A 346 49.81 3.08 -23.12
CA THR A 346 51.05 3.10 -23.89
C THR A 346 50.81 2.92 -25.40
N HIS A 347 51.34 3.88 -26.16
CA HIS A 347 51.51 3.81 -27.61
C HIS A 347 52.23 2.52 -28.06
N ARG A 348 51.56 1.76 -28.93
CA ARG A 348 52.20 0.75 -29.77
C ARG A 348 52.74 1.43 -31.03
N LEU A 349 54.07 1.61 -31.10
CA LEU A 349 54.78 2.10 -32.27
C LEU A 349 54.57 1.17 -33.48
N ILE A 350 54.02 1.72 -34.55
CA ILE A 350 53.99 1.15 -35.89
C ILE A 350 55.43 1.19 -36.44
N ARG A 351 56.09 0.02 -36.54
CA ARG A 351 57.40 -0.11 -37.19
C ARG A 351 57.19 -0.59 -38.64
N LYS A 352 57.47 0.30 -39.59
CA LYS A 352 57.59 0.02 -41.04
C LYS A 352 58.59 -1.12 -41.31
N PRO A 353 58.34 -2.04 -42.27
CA PRO A 353 59.37 -2.96 -42.74
C PRO A 353 60.31 -2.23 -43.71
N ALA A 354 61.59 -2.18 -43.36
CA ALA A 354 62.65 -1.64 -44.19
C ALA A 354 62.95 -2.57 -45.37
N ALA A 355 63.26 -1.94 -46.50
CA ALA A 355 63.50 -2.53 -47.79
C ALA A 355 64.61 -3.58 -47.80
N ARG A 356 64.35 -4.63 -48.58
CA ARG A 356 65.26 -5.69 -48.97
C ARG A 356 66.31 -5.11 -49.92
N ALA A 357 67.50 -4.81 -49.39
CA ALA A 357 68.67 -4.54 -50.22
C ALA A 357 69.21 -5.86 -50.77
N GLN A 358 69.16 -5.99 -52.10
CA GLN A 358 69.90 -6.97 -52.87
C GLN A 358 71.39 -6.73 -52.63
N ILE A 359 72.13 -7.76 -52.21
CA ILE A 359 73.58 -7.76 -52.35
C ILE A 359 73.90 -8.50 -53.63
N GLU A 360 74.33 -7.66 -54.56
CA GLU A 360 74.80 -7.91 -55.90
C GLU A 360 76.10 -8.71 -55.86
N SER A 361 76.15 -9.72 -56.73
CA SER A 361 77.35 -10.49 -57.07
C SER A 361 78.35 -9.58 -57.77
N VAL A 362 79.55 -9.41 -57.20
CA VAL A 362 80.72 -8.91 -57.95
C VAL A 362 81.85 -9.89 -57.74
N LEU A 363 81.94 -10.79 -58.72
CA LEU A 363 83.15 -11.52 -59.07
C LEU A 363 84.20 -10.50 -59.54
N LYS A 364 85.39 -10.56 -58.97
CA LYS A 364 86.61 -10.12 -59.63
C LYS A 364 87.58 -11.29 -59.62
N GLU A 365 87.70 -11.89 -60.80
CA GLU A 365 88.79 -12.74 -61.23
C GLU A 365 90.07 -11.90 -61.30
N GLU A 366 91.14 -12.38 -60.68
CA GLU A 366 92.52 -12.13 -61.13
C GLU A 366 93.23 -13.49 -61.20
N ASP A 367 93.49 -13.90 -62.44
CA ASP A 367 94.60 -14.74 -62.94
C ASP A 367 95.92 -14.45 -62.19
N GLU A 368 96.92 -15.31 -62.08
CA GLU A 368 97.26 -16.61 -62.64
C GLU A 368 98.44 -17.08 -61.76
N SER A 369 98.37 -18.27 -61.18
CA SER A 369 99.58 -19.06 -60.95
C SER A 369 99.18 -20.51 -60.77
N GLN A 370 99.35 -21.22 -61.87
CA GLN A 370 99.23 -22.65 -62.05
C GLN A 370 100.09 -23.37 -61.02
N ASP A 371 99.47 -23.87 -59.94
CA ASP A 371 100.06 -24.93 -59.13
C ASP A 371 99.07 -26.09 -59.08
N THR A 372 99.42 -27.14 -59.82
CA THR A 372 98.82 -28.46 -59.77
C THR A 372 98.95 -29.00 -58.35
N LEU A 373 97.93 -28.76 -57.53
CA LEU A 373 97.71 -29.45 -56.27
C LEU A 373 96.66 -30.52 -56.51
N ASP A 374 97.03 -31.78 -56.25
CA ASP A 374 96.13 -32.93 -56.22
C ASP A 374 94.91 -32.61 -55.33
N ILE A 375 93.80 -32.23 -55.94
CA ILE A 375 92.53 -32.07 -55.26
C ILE A 375 92.03 -33.48 -54.93
N ASN A 376 91.96 -33.79 -53.64
CA ASN A 376 91.32 -35.02 -53.15
C ASN A 376 89.82 -34.98 -53.50
N GLU A 377 89.48 -35.53 -54.66
CA GLU A 377 88.16 -35.47 -55.29
C GLU A 377 87.05 -36.05 -54.39
N GLN A 378 87.39 -37.00 -53.50
CA GLN A 378 86.48 -37.51 -52.47
C GLN A 378 86.07 -36.46 -51.43
N ASN A 379 87.00 -35.60 -50.99
CA ASN A 379 86.69 -34.55 -50.02
C ASN A 379 85.85 -33.43 -50.65
N PHE A 380 86.09 -33.13 -51.94
CA PHE A 380 85.33 -32.14 -52.68
C PHE A 380 83.88 -32.62 -52.93
N GLU A 381 83.72 -33.89 -53.33
CA GLU A 381 82.39 -34.48 -53.52
C GLU A 381 81.61 -34.63 -52.20
N ALA A 382 82.28 -34.97 -51.09
CA ALA A 382 81.68 -35.00 -49.76
C ALA A 382 81.19 -33.60 -49.33
N TYR A 383 81.99 -32.56 -49.57
CA TYR A 383 81.61 -31.17 -49.28
C TYR A 383 80.42 -30.71 -50.12
N HIS A 384 80.34 -31.08 -51.40
CA HIS A 384 79.19 -30.78 -52.25
C HIS A 384 77.92 -31.52 -51.82
N LYS A 385 78.03 -32.79 -51.41
CA LYS A 385 76.89 -33.55 -50.85
C LYS A 385 76.42 -32.93 -49.53
N GLU A 386 77.34 -32.44 -48.71
CA GLU A 386 77.04 -31.72 -47.47
C GLU A 386 76.30 -30.41 -47.74
N ILE A 387 76.78 -29.60 -48.68
CA ILE A 387 76.11 -28.37 -49.11
C ILE A 387 74.72 -28.68 -49.67
N ALA A 388 74.58 -29.72 -50.50
CA ALA A 388 73.28 -30.12 -51.04
C ALA A 388 72.30 -30.53 -49.94
N ARG A 389 72.76 -31.28 -48.92
CA ARG A 389 71.97 -31.62 -47.73
C ARG A 389 71.55 -30.37 -46.97
N MET A 390 72.48 -29.46 -46.67
CA MET A 390 72.16 -28.20 -45.98
C MET A 390 71.15 -27.35 -46.79
N LEU A 391 71.24 -27.34 -48.12
CA LEU A 391 70.27 -26.63 -48.96
C LEU A 391 68.87 -27.25 -48.92
N VAL A 392 68.78 -28.59 -48.84
CA VAL A 392 67.50 -29.29 -48.63
C VAL A 392 66.94 -28.96 -47.24
N GLU A 393 67.75 -29.03 -46.19
CA GLU A 393 67.33 -28.67 -44.82
C GLU A 393 66.89 -27.20 -44.73
N VAL A 394 67.58 -26.28 -45.41
CA VAL A 394 67.17 -24.86 -45.49
C VAL A 394 65.85 -24.71 -46.24
N LYS A 395 65.61 -25.50 -47.28
CA LYS A 395 64.35 -25.47 -48.04
C LYS A 395 63.19 -26.03 -47.20
N GLU A 396 63.39 -27.16 -46.52
CA GLU A 396 62.42 -27.73 -45.59
C GLU A 396 62.14 -26.78 -44.41
N GLY A 397 63.18 -26.14 -43.88
CA GLY A 397 63.06 -25.09 -42.87
C GLY A 397 62.20 -23.91 -43.34
N LYS A 398 62.41 -23.43 -44.57
CA LYS A 398 61.57 -22.38 -45.17
C LYS A 398 60.12 -22.82 -45.33
N ASP A 399 59.88 -24.03 -45.82
CA ASP A 399 58.52 -24.56 -45.99
C ASP A 399 57.81 -24.73 -44.64
N ASN A 400 58.53 -25.13 -43.59
CA ASN A 400 58.00 -25.22 -42.24
C ASN A 400 57.67 -23.85 -41.65
N VAL A 401 58.53 -22.84 -41.85
CA VAL A 401 58.25 -21.45 -41.44
C VAL A 401 57.01 -20.91 -42.16
N VAL A 402 56.84 -21.19 -43.45
CA VAL A 402 55.63 -20.77 -44.19
C VAL A 402 54.37 -21.45 -43.65
N LYS A 403 54.42 -22.74 -43.30
CA LYS A 403 53.31 -23.46 -42.67
C LYS A 403 52.97 -22.89 -41.29
N GLN A 404 53.98 -22.65 -40.45
CA GLN A 404 53.80 -22.03 -39.13
C GLN A 404 53.20 -20.63 -39.25
N GLN A 405 53.68 -19.81 -40.18
CA GLN A 405 53.14 -18.48 -40.42
C GLN A 405 51.67 -18.50 -40.85
N LYS A 406 51.26 -19.46 -41.70
CA LYS A 406 49.85 -19.64 -42.06
C LYS A 406 48.98 -20.00 -40.84
N VAL A 407 49.46 -20.90 -39.98
CA VAL A 407 48.75 -21.28 -38.75
C VAL A 407 48.66 -20.10 -37.78
N ILE A 408 49.73 -19.34 -37.59
CA ILE A 408 49.75 -18.12 -36.76
C ILE A 408 48.69 -17.13 -37.26
N THR A 409 48.69 -16.83 -38.56
CA THR A 409 47.72 -15.90 -39.15
C THR A 409 46.27 -16.42 -39.06
N GLU A 410 46.05 -17.74 -39.14
CA GLU A 410 44.72 -18.32 -38.92
C GLU A 410 44.27 -18.19 -37.45
N LEU A 411 45.18 -18.44 -36.51
CA LEU A 411 44.91 -18.28 -35.07
C LEU A 411 44.67 -16.82 -34.69
N GLU A 412 45.45 -15.88 -35.23
CA GLU A 412 45.24 -14.44 -35.04
C GLU A 412 43.85 -14.01 -35.54
N ARG A 413 43.43 -14.50 -36.71
CA ARG A 413 42.08 -14.24 -37.24
C ARG A 413 40.97 -14.82 -36.36
N LYS A 414 41.15 -16.05 -35.87
CA LYS A 414 40.18 -16.68 -34.95
C LYS A 414 40.12 -15.93 -33.62
N ASN A 415 41.26 -15.47 -33.10
CA ASN A 415 41.32 -14.72 -31.86
C ASN A 415 40.63 -13.36 -31.98
N LEU A 416 40.81 -12.66 -33.11
CA LEU A 416 40.07 -11.43 -33.41
C LEU A 416 38.56 -11.67 -33.43
N GLY A 417 38.10 -12.71 -34.15
CA GLY A 417 36.67 -13.04 -34.19
C GLY A 417 36.08 -13.48 -32.85
N LEU A 418 36.87 -14.09 -31.96
CA LEU A 418 36.45 -14.38 -30.58
C LEU A 418 36.38 -13.11 -29.72
N THR A 419 37.29 -12.17 -29.94
CA THR A 419 37.30 -10.87 -29.26
C THR A 419 36.06 -10.05 -29.63
N ASP A 420 35.73 -9.98 -30.92
CA ASP A 420 34.54 -9.28 -31.41
C ASP A 420 33.26 -9.87 -30.82
N ARG A 421 33.15 -11.21 -30.78
CA ARG A 421 32.01 -11.91 -30.15
C ARG A 421 31.92 -11.66 -28.64
N LEU A 422 33.06 -11.57 -27.96
CA LEU A 422 33.09 -11.26 -26.53
C LEU A 422 32.60 -9.82 -26.28
N GLU A 423 33.00 -8.87 -27.13
CA GLU A 423 32.56 -7.47 -27.05
C GLU A 423 31.06 -7.33 -27.34
N GLU A 424 30.55 -8.03 -28.37
CA GLU A 424 29.11 -8.10 -28.66
C GLU A 424 28.33 -8.68 -27.48
N SER A 425 28.84 -9.75 -26.85
CA SER A 425 28.22 -10.34 -25.65
C SER A 425 28.23 -9.38 -24.45
N LYS A 426 29.29 -8.58 -24.27
CA LYS A 426 29.35 -7.57 -23.20
C LYS A 426 28.30 -6.49 -23.41
N LEU A 427 28.20 -5.95 -24.63
CA LEU A 427 27.18 -4.97 -24.99
C LEU A 427 25.76 -5.52 -24.81
N SER A 428 25.54 -6.81 -25.13
CA SER A 428 24.25 -7.48 -24.90
C SER A 428 23.91 -7.60 -23.41
N ILE A 429 24.89 -7.95 -22.57
CA ILE A 429 24.73 -8.00 -21.11
C ILE A 429 24.41 -6.61 -20.55
N ASP A 430 25.08 -5.56 -21.03
CA ASP A 430 24.82 -4.18 -20.60
C ASP A 430 23.41 -3.72 -20.98
N ALA A 431 22.95 -4.04 -22.20
CA ALA A 431 21.60 -3.75 -22.65
C ALA A 431 20.52 -4.49 -21.84
N LEU A 432 20.75 -5.77 -21.53
CA LEU A 432 19.88 -6.56 -20.66
C LEU A 432 19.85 -6.01 -19.23
N THR A 433 20.99 -5.65 -18.68
CA THR A 433 21.11 -5.04 -17.35
C THR A 433 20.36 -3.71 -17.29
N GLY A 434 20.49 -2.86 -18.32
CA GLY A 434 19.71 -1.63 -18.47
C GLY A 434 18.20 -1.88 -18.50
N SER A 435 17.77 -2.91 -19.25
CA SER A 435 16.36 -3.31 -19.36
C SER A 435 15.78 -3.82 -18.03
N VAL A 436 16.54 -4.64 -17.29
CA VAL A 436 16.16 -5.13 -15.95
C VAL A 436 16.03 -3.98 -14.96
N ASN A 437 16.98 -3.03 -14.99
CA ASN A 437 16.91 -1.84 -14.12
C ASN A 437 15.70 -0.95 -14.45
N ALA A 438 15.39 -0.76 -15.73
CA ALA A 438 14.19 -0.03 -16.14
C ALA A 438 12.90 -0.71 -15.67
N LEU A 439 12.83 -2.03 -15.77
CA LEU A 439 11.68 -2.81 -15.30
C LEU A 439 11.53 -2.70 -13.77
N LYS A 440 12.64 -2.79 -13.03
CA LYS A 440 12.68 -2.64 -11.57
C LYS A 440 12.20 -1.24 -11.14
N MET A 441 12.63 -0.19 -11.84
CA MET A 441 12.17 1.18 -11.58
C MET A 441 10.67 1.33 -11.82
N ARG A 442 10.14 0.74 -12.89
CA ARG A 442 8.70 0.76 -13.18
C ARG A 442 7.90 0.01 -12.12
N LEU A 443 8.35 -1.18 -11.70
CA LEU A 443 7.69 -1.95 -10.65
C LEU A 443 7.66 -1.18 -9.31
N ASN A 444 8.74 -0.48 -8.98
CA ASN A 444 8.79 0.37 -7.79
C ASN A 444 7.81 1.56 -7.89
N GLN A 445 7.70 2.18 -9.06
CA GLN A 445 6.72 3.26 -9.31
C GLN A 445 5.28 2.75 -9.19
N ASP A 446 4.96 1.61 -9.81
CA ASP A 446 3.64 1.00 -9.75
C ASP A 446 3.27 0.61 -8.30
N SER A 447 4.24 0.08 -7.54
CA SER A 447 4.07 -0.25 -6.12
C SER A 447 3.85 0.99 -5.25
N ALA A 448 4.58 2.09 -5.52
CA ALA A 448 4.38 3.36 -4.84
C ALA A 448 2.99 3.95 -5.15
N GLY A 449 2.57 3.92 -6.42
CA GLY A 449 1.23 4.39 -6.82
C GLY A 449 0.10 3.57 -6.18
N ALA A 450 0.27 2.24 -6.07
CA ALA A 450 -0.69 1.38 -5.38
C ALA A 450 -0.78 1.68 -3.87
N ALA A 451 0.36 1.98 -3.23
CA ALA A 451 0.41 2.38 -1.81
C ALA A 451 -0.29 3.73 -1.58
N GLU A 452 -0.03 4.73 -2.43
CA GLU A 452 -0.69 6.04 -2.36
C GLU A 452 -2.21 5.91 -2.55
N MET A 453 -2.66 5.08 -3.49
CA MET A 453 -4.08 4.82 -3.70
C MET A 453 -4.74 4.14 -2.49
N MET A 454 -4.07 3.17 -1.87
CA MET A 454 -4.55 2.55 -0.62
C MET A 454 -4.63 3.55 0.53
N GLU A 455 -3.64 4.43 0.66
CA GLU A 455 -3.63 5.47 1.70
C GLU A 455 -4.77 6.49 1.48
N ALA A 456 -5.00 6.91 0.24
CA ALA A 456 -6.13 7.77 -0.12
C ALA A 456 -7.48 7.10 0.19
N MET A 457 -7.63 5.82 -0.13
CA MET A 457 -8.85 5.06 0.16
C MET A 457 -9.06 4.89 1.68
N MET A 458 -8.00 4.64 2.45
CA MET A 458 -8.09 4.57 3.92
C MET A 458 -8.54 5.90 4.51
N ARG A 459 -7.97 7.04 4.07
CA ARG A 459 -8.43 8.37 4.52
C ARG A 459 -9.90 8.61 4.20
N GLN A 460 -10.36 8.22 3.01
CA GLN A 460 -11.76 8.35 2.63
C GLN A 460 -12.68 7.48 3.49
N VAL A 461 -12.27 6.25 3.83
CA VAL A 461 -13.03 5.37 4.72
C VAL A 461 -13.09 5.94 6.14
N GLU A 462 -11.99 6.49 6.65
CA GLU A 462 -11.95 7.13 7.97
C GLU A 462 -12.83 8.38 8.04
N GLU A 463 -12.82 9.19 6.99
CA GLU A 463 -13.70 10.35 6.85
C GLU A 463 -15.18 9.94 6.79
N GLY A 464 -15.51 8.94 5.97
CA GLY A 464 -16.86 8.38 5.89
C GLY A 464 -17.35 7.79 7.22
N LYS A 465 -16.46 7.13 7.99
CA LYS A 465 -16.79 6.64 9.34
C LYS A 465 -17.12 7.79 10.30
N ARG A 466 -16.34 8.87 10.28
CA ARG A 466 -16.62 10.05 11.12
C ARG A 466 -17.96 10.68 10.77
N GLU A 467 -18.25 10.85 9.48
CA GLU A 467 -19.52 11.44 9.02
C GLU A 467 -20.72 10.55 9.36
N GLN A 468 -20.59 9.24 9.17
CA GLN A 468 -21.63 8.28 9.56
C GLN A 468 -21.90 8.30 11.07
N GLN A 469 -20.86 8.40 11.89
CA GLN A 469 -21.00 8.47 13.34
C GLN A 469 -21.67 9.78 13.79
N TYR A 470 -21.30 10.90 13.17
CA TYR A 470 -21.95 12.19 13.40
C TYR A 470 -23.46 12.14 13.09
N GLU A 471 -23.85 11.60 11.92
CA GLU A 471 -25.28 11.48 11.58
C GLU A 471 -26.03 10.48 12.47
N ALA A 472 -25.38 9.40 12.93
CA ALA A 472 -25.98 8.45 13.87
C ALA A 472 -26.25 9.08 15.25
N GLU A 473 -25.31 9.87 15.77
CA GLU A 473 -25.47 10.60 17.05
C GLU A 473 -26.56 11.66 16.93
N LYS A 474 -26.53 12.46 15.86
CA LYS A 474 -27.56 13.46 15.57
C LYS A 474 -28.97 12.86 15.47
N SER A 475 -29.11 11.72 14.78
CA SER A 475 -30.38 10.99 14.67
C SER A 475 -30.88 10.51 16.05
N THR A 476 -29.96 10.01 16.89
CA THR A 476 -30.26 9.54 18.25
C THR A 476 -30.74 10.68 19.15
N ILE A 477 -30.08 11.84 19.08
CA ILE A 477 -30.46 13.05 19.82
C ILE A 477 -31.86 13.50 19.37
N LEU A 478 -32.11 13.59 18.05
CA LEU A 478 -33.40 14.01 17.51
C LEU A 478 -34.53 13.07 17.90
N MET A 479 -34.32 11.75 17.80
CA MET A 479 -35.29 10.74 18.24
C MET A 479 -35.62 10.89 19.73
N THR A 480 -34.62 11.12 20.56
CA THR A 480 -34.81 11.31 22.01
C THR A 480 -35.60 12.57 22.31
N PHE A 481 -35.29 13.67 21.61
CA PHE A 481 -36.03 14.93 21.73
C PHE A 481 -37.49 14.78 21.29
N LEU A 482 -37.74 14.18 20.11
CA LEU A 482 -39.09 13.96 19.60
C LEU A 482 -39.91 13.07 20.53
N ARG A 483 -39.28 12.06 21.14
CA ARG A 483 -39.92 11.22 22.16
C ARG A 483 -40.32 12.04 23.39
N GLN A 484 -39.44 12.89 23.92
CA GLN A 484 -39.78 13.77 25.05
C GLN A 484 -40.93 14.73 24.71
N VAL A 485 -40.92 15.33 23.52
CA VAL A 485 -42.03 16.18 23.06
C VAL A 485 -43.33 15.37 23.00
N SER A 486 -43.29 14.15 22.45
CA SER A 486 -44.46 13.27 22.39
C SER A 486 -44.97 12.88 23.79
N GLU A 487 -44.09 12.58 24.73
CA GLU A 487 -44.44 12.28 26.13
C GLU A 487 -45.14 13.48 26.79
N LEU A 488 -44.59 14.69 26.64
CA LEU A 488 -45.20 15.92 27.17
C LEU A 488 -46.57 16.23 26.55
N VAL A 489 -46.73 16.04 25.23
CA VAL A 489 -48.02 16.21 24.56
C VAL A 489 -49.02 15.17 25.06
N HIS A 490 -48.57 13.94 25.28
CA HIS A 490 -49.42 12.88 25.79
C HIS A 490 -49.92 13.18 27.21
N GLU A 491 -49.05 13.64 28.12
CA GLU A 491 -49.43 14.07 29.48
C GLU A 491 -50.51 15.16 29.47
N VAL A 492 -50.41 16.14 28.56
CA VAL A 492 -51.44 17.17 28.40
C VAL A 492 -52.74 16.56 27.86
N SER A 493 -52.64 15.63 26.90
CA SER A 493 -53.78 14.97 26.28
C SER A 493 -54.51 14.00 27.21
N ASP A 494 -53.84 13.46 28.24
CA ASP A 494 -54.38 12.51 29.23
C ASP A 494 -54.95 13.22 30.48
N ASN A 495 -54.79 14.54 30.58
CA ASN A 495 -55.31 15.30 31.69
C ASN A 495 -56.85 15.31 31.66
N LYS A 496 -57.47 14.45 32.48
CA LYS A 496 -58.92 14.26 32.54
C LYS A 496 -59.71 15.55 32.74
N ALA A 497 -59.15 16.54 33.44
CA ALA A 497 -59.80 17.84 33.63
C ALA A 497 -59.95 18.64 32.31
N LEU A 498 -59.09 18.38 31.33
CA LEU A 498 -59.12 18.95 29.98
C LEU A 498 -59.91 18.11 28.98
N ILE A 499 -60.43 16.93 29.34
CA ILE A 499 -61.08 15.99 28.39
C ILE A 499 -62.55 15.74 28.74
N LEU A 500 -62.89 15.67 30.04
CA LEU A 500 -64.24 15.34 30.50
C LEU A 500 -65.29 16.31 29.93
N GLU A 501 -66.39 15.76 29.43
CA GLU A 501 -67.57 16.51 29.03
C GLU A 501 -68.12 17.28 30.23
N LEU A 502 -68.54 18.52 29.96
CA LEU A 502 -69.09 19.41 30.97
C LEU A 502 -70.47 18.87 31.40
N GLU A 503 -70.56 18.28 32.59
CA GLU A 503 -71.83 17.80 33.15
C GLU A 503 -72.77 18.98 33.45
N LEU A 504 -73.67 19.27 32.50
CA LEU A 504 -74.70 20.27 32.63
C LEU A 504 -76.00 19.64 33.10
N ASP A 505 -76.69 20.30 34.05
CA ASP A 505 -78.02 19.87 34.49
C ASP A 505 -78.98 19.95 33.29
N THR A 506 -79.57 18.84 32.88
CA THR A 506 -80.50 18.80 31.75
C THR A 506 -81.84 19.41 32.15
N VAL A 507 -82.33 20.35 31.33
CA VAL A 507 -83.68 20.90 31.50
C VAL A 507 -84.68 19.81 31.08
N PRO A 508 -85.58 19.35 31.96
CA PRO A 508 -86.55 18.32 31.60
C PRO A 508 -87.39 18.78 30.40
N PRO A 509 -87.62 17.92 29.38
CA PRO A 509 -88.57 18.21 28.32
C PRO A 509 -89.98 18.34 28.93
N ASP A 510 -90.81 19.22 28.37
CA ASP A 510 -92.20 19.35 28.83
C ASP A 510 -92.93 18.02 28.55
N ASP A 511 -93.59 17.46 29.56
CA ASP A 511 -94.43 16.28 29.41
C ASP A 511 -95.67 16.67 28.57
N PRO A 512 -95.87 16.07 27.38
CA PRO A 512 -97.00 16.40 26.52
C PRO A 512 -98.37 16.07 27.15
N ASN A 513 -98.41 15.26 28.22
CA ASN A 513 -99.66 14.86 28.87
C ASN A 513 -100.18 15.82 29.95
N ASP A 514 -99.39 16.81 30.39
CA ASP A 514 -99.82 17.80 31.40
C ASP A 514 -100.82 18.83 30.82
N ALA A 515 -100.93 18.95 29.50
CA ALA A 515 -101.89 19.83 28.85
C ALA A 515 -103.33 19.26 28.80
N VAL A 516 -103.50 17.97 29.09
CA VAL A 516 -104.78 17.24 28.87
C VAL A 516 -105.57 17.03 30.17
N ARG A 517 -104.98 17.30 31.35
CA ARG A 517 -105.61 17.00 32.65
C ARG A 517 -106.42 18.13 33.30
N ASP A 518 -106.28 19.37 32.83
CA ASP A 518 -106.95 20.55 33.42
C ASP A 518 -107.99 21.15 32.46
N THR A 519 -109.04 20.39 32.14
CA THR A 519 -110.05 20.79 31.13
C THR A 519 -111.22 21.62 31.68
N GLU A 520 -111.22 22.05 32.95
CA GLU A 520 -112.30 22.88 33.49
C GLU A 520 -111.78 24.09 34.29
N GLY A 521 -111.86 25.27 33.65
CA GLY A 521 -112.09 26.54 34.37
C GLY A 521 -110.90 27.32 34.94
N ASN A 522 -110.00 27.85 34.10
CA ASN A 522 -109.51 29.25 34.15
C ASN A 522 -108.33 29.44 33.18
N ILE A 523 -108.56 30.18 32.08
CA ILE A 523 -107.51 30.54 31.12
C ILE A 523 -106.32 31.25 31.83
N GLN A 524 -106.62 32.07 32.85
CA GLN A 524 -105.60 32.75 33.67
C GLN A 524 -104.76 31.79 34.52
N VAL A 525 -105.33 30.69 35.03
CA VAL A 525 -104.61 29.69 35.84
C VAL A 525 -103.69 28.86 34.95
N MET A 526 -104.16 28.45 33.76
CA MET A 526 -103.30 27.80 32.77
C MET A 526 -102.16 28.71 32.29
N GLU A 527 -102.42 30.01 32.08
CA GLU A 527 -101.38 30.97 31.70
C GLU A 527 -100.36 31.22 32.82
N LEU A 528 -100.81 31.30 34.08
CA LEU A 528 -99.94 31.40 35.25
C LEU A 528 -99.08 30.14 35.43
N GLN A 529 -99.64 28.95 35.23
CA GLN A 529 -98.88 27.70 35.28
C GLN A 529 -97.86 27.61 34.13
N ARG A 530 -98.21 28.04 32.92
CA ARG A 530 -97.27 28.15 31.79
C ARG A 530 -96.14 29.13 32.09
N LYS A 531 -96.45 30.33 32.61
CA LYS A 531 -95.44 31.32 33.03
C LYS A 531 -94.55 30.80 34.16
N LYS A 532 -95.11 30.05 35.12
CA LYS A 532 -94.36 29.39 36.20
C LYS A 532 -93.40 28.32 35.67
N ARG A 533 -93.81 27.51 34.70
CA ARG A 533 -92.94 26.54 34.01
C ARG A 533 -91.83 27.23 33.22
N GLU A 534 -92.18 28.28 32.49
CA GLU A 534 -91.21 29.09 31.73
C GLU A 534 -90.16 29.74 32.64
N VAL A 535 -90.57 30.34 33.76
CA VAL A 535 -89.64 30.92 34.74
C VAL A 535 -88.73 29.83 35.35
N ARG A 536 -89.27 28.66 35.69
CA ARG A 536 -88.46 27.52 36.16
C ARG A 536 -87.44 27.08 35.11
N ARG A 537 -87.83 27.02 33.84
CA ARG A 537 -86.94 26.69 32.72
C ARG A 537 -85.82 27.71 32.59
N LYS A 538 -86.14 29.00 32.65
CA LYS A 538 -85.16 30.10 32.62
C LYS A 538 -84.18 30.03 33.79
N VAL A 539 -84.65 29.79 35.01
CA VAL A 539 -83.80 29.65 36.21
C VAL A 539 -82.87 28.43 36.09
N LEU A 540 -83.37 27.29 35.59
CA LEU A 540 -82.53 26.11 35.35
C LEU A 540 -81.49 26.36 34.26
N LEU A 541 -81.87 27.02 33.16
CA LEU A 541 -80.94 27.40 32.09
C LEU A 541 -79.87 28.38 32.60
N GLU A 542 -80.25 29.39 33.36
CA GLU A 542 -79.31 30.37 33.94
C GLU A 542 -78.34 29.69 34.92
N LYS A 543 -78.83 28.75 35.75
CA LYS A 543 -77.99 27.91 36.62
C LYS A 543 -77.02 27.05 35.82
N ALA A 544 -77.48 26.42 34.74
CA ALA A 544 -76.65 25.61 33.84
C ALA A 544 -75.60 26.47 33.13
N MET A 545 -75.95 27.66 32.63
CA MET A 545 -75.02 28.61 32.01
C MET A 545 -73.98 29.13 33.01
N LYS A 546 -74.36 29.41 34.25
CA LYS A 546 -73.43 29.82 35.30
C LYS A 546 -72.45 28.70 35.66
N LYS A 547 -72.95 27.45 35.77
CA LYS A 547 -72.11 26.25 35.97
C LYS A 547 -71.14 26.05 34.80
N PHE A 548 -71.63 26.20 33.57
CA PHE A 548 -70.80 26.17 32.35
C PHE A 548 -69.70 27.22 32.39
N GLY A 549 -70.03 28.48 32.69
CA GLY A 549 -69.06 29.57 32.79
C GLY A 549 -67.96 29.31 33.82
N ILE A 550 -68.32 28.80 35.00
CA ILE A 550 -67.35 28.43 36.06
C ILE A 550 -66.44 27.30 35.58
N MET A 551 -67.00 26.26 34.95
CA MET A 551 -66.20 25.13 34.47
C MET A 551 -65.25 25.53 33.32
N CYS A 552 -65.69 26.39 32.40
CA CYS A 552 -64.82 26.95 31.35
C CYS A 552 -63.70 27.80 31.94
N HIS A 553 -64.00 28.61 32.96
CA HIS A 553 -63.00 29.43 33.65
C HIS A 553 -61.93 28.56 34.34
N ASN A 554 -62.35 27.56 35.12
CA ASN A 554 -61.43 26.63 35.78
C ASN A 554 -60.56 25.86 34.76
N ARG A 555 -61.14 25.46 33.62
CA ARG A 555 -60.40 24.78 32.55
C ARG A 555 -59.37 25.71 31.90
N ALA A 556 -59.70 26.99 31.71
CA ALA A 556 -58.76 27.99 31.21
C ALA A 556 -57.61 28.26 32.20
N GLU A 557 -57.88 28.28 33.51
CA GLU A 557 -56.83 28.39 34.53
C GLU A 557 -55.87 27.19 34.51
N VAL A 558 -56.39 25.96 34.40
CA VAL A 558 -55.57 24.75 34.29
C VAL A 558 -54.69 24.78 33.03
N ILE A 559 -55.24 25.19 31.88
CA ILE A 559 -54.46 25.39 30.64
C ILE A 559 -53.36 26.44 30.87
N GLY A 560 -53.68 27.54 31.54
CA GLY A 560 -52.72 28.59 31.87
C GLY A 560 -51.53 28.07 32.68
N VAL A 561 -51.80 27.28 33.73
CA VAL A 561 -50.75 26.68 34.57
C VAL A 561 -49.88 25.71 33.78
N GLU A 562 -50.47 24.82 32.97
CA GLU A 562 -49.70 23.89 32.14
C GLU A 562 -48.85 24.61 31.10
N MET A 563 -49.39 25.62 30.40
CA MET A 563 -48.61 26.46 29.49
C MET A 563 -47.41 27.13 30.18
N GLN A 564 -47.60 27.60 31.41
CA GLN A 564 -46.56 28.29 32.16
C GLN A 564 -45.47 27.32 32.62
N LYS A 565 -45.84 26.08 32.99
CA LYS A 565 -44.91 24.98 33.28
C LYS A 565 -44.11 24.58 32.04
N THR A 566 -44.76 24.44 30.88
CA THR A 566 -44.09 24.15 29.60
C THR A 566 -43.11 25.28 29.25
N LYS A 567 -43.52 26.55 29.39
CA LYS A 567 -42.66 27.71 29.14
C LYS A 567 -41.40 27.70 30.01
N ALA A 568 -41.55 27.48 31.32
CA ALA A 568 -40.41 27.41 32.24
C ALA A 568 -39.47 26.23 31.93
N SER A 569 -40.00 25.12 31.40
CA SER A 569 -39.18 24.00 30.93
C SER A 569 -38.38 24.34 29.67
N PHE A 570 -38.99 25.07 28.72
CA PHE A 570 -38.29 25.54 27.52
C PHE A 570 -37.18 26.55 27.85
N GLU A 571 -37.42 27.46 28.79
CA GLU A 571 -36.42 28.43 29.24
C GLU A 571 -35.19 27.72 29.85
N ARG A 572 -35.40 26.70 30.70
CA ARG A 572 -34.30 25.86 31.20
C ARG A 572 -33.53 25.14 30.10
N MET A 573 -34.24 24.51 29.16
CA MET A 573 -33.59 23.84 28.01
C MET A 573 -32.76 24.81 27.16
N ARG A 574 -33.19 26.06 27.05
CA ARG A 574 -32.46 27.11 26.34
C ARG A 574 -31.18 27.50 27.09
N GLU A 575 -31.23 27.65 28.41
CA GLU A 575 -30.03 27.91 29.23
C GLU A 575 -29.03 26.75 29.15
N ASP A 576 -29.51 25.51 29.17
CA ASP A 576 -28.68 24.31 29.00
C ASP A 576 -28.01 24.29 27.61
N LEU A 577 -28.74 24.71 26.57
CA LEU A 577 -28.20 24.83 25.21
C LEU A 577 -27.11 25.90 25.12
N ASP A 578 -27.34 27.09 25.68
CA ASP A 578 -26.36 28.17 25.72
C ASP A 578 -25.09 27.73 26.48
N GLN A 579 -25.22 26.97 27.59
CA GLN A 579 -24.07 26.42 28.31
C GLN A 579 -23.31 25.38 27.47
N ALA A 580 -24.02 24.51 26.75
CA ALA A 580 -23.41 23.53 25.87
C ALA A 580 -22.66 24.19 24.70
N GLU A 581 -23.22 25.25 24.10
CA GLU A 581 -22.57 26.03 23.04
C GLU A 581 -21.28 26.69 23.54
N ASN A 582 -21.33 27.37 24.69
CA ASN A 582 -20.13 27.96 25.30
C ASN A 582 -19.04 26.91 25.60
N LYS A 583 -19.44 25.71 26.03
CA LYS A 583 -18.50 24.62 26.26
C LYS A 583 -17.88 24.13 24.96
N ILE A 584 -18.66 23.98 23.89
CA ILE A 584 -18.16 23.60 22.56
C ILE A 584 -17.15 24.64 22.07
N ASP A 585 -17.41 25.92 22.22
CA ASP A 585 -16.49 26.99 21.81
C ASP A 585 -15.18 26.95 22.61
N SER A 586 -15.26 26.71 23.92
CA SER A 586 -14.11 26.50 24.79
C SER A 586 -13.28 25.29 24.36
N ASP A 587 -13.93 24.15 24.11
CA ASP A 587 -13.28 22.91 23.68
C ASP A 587 -12.64 23.08 22.29
N GLN A 588 -13.30 23.79 21.36
CA GLN A 588 -12.72 24.13 20.06
C GLN A 588 -11.45 24.99 20.18
N LEU A 589 -11.43 25.97 21.09
CA LEU A 589 -10.24 26.78 21.35
C LEU A 589 -9.10 25.92 21.92
N HIS A 590 -9.42 24.97 22.80
CA HIS A 590 -8.44 24.06 23.36
C HIS A 590 -7.86 23.11 22.28
N ILE A 591 -8.72 22.56 21.41
CA ILE A 591 -8.30 21.74 20.27
C ILE A 591 -7.35 22.51 19.36
N ARG A 592 -7.68 23.75 18.97
CA ARG A 592 -6.79 24.60 18.13
C ARG A 592 -5.44 24.84 18.79
N THR A 593 -5.41 24.98 20.11
CA THR A 593 -4.16 25.14 20.88
C THR A 593 -3.31 23.88 20.83
N LEU A 594 -3.93 22.70 21.03
CA LEU A 594 -3.24 21.41 20.91
C LEU A 594 -2.74 21.16 19.49
N GLU A 595 -3.51 21.51 18.46
CA GLU A 595 -3.08 21.41 17.05
C GLU A 595 -1.85 22.27 16.75
N ALA A 596 -1.77 23.47 17.33
CA ALA A 596 -0.59 24.33 17.22
C ALA A 596 0.63 23.72 17.92
N GLU A 597 0.46 23.12 19.10
CA GLU A 597 1.54 22.41 19.80
C GLU A 597 2.02 21.18 19.01
N ILE A 598 1.10 20.37 18.48
CA ILE A 598 1.44 19.22 17.62
C ILE A 598 2.22 19.68 16.39
N SER A 599 1.81 20.79 15.76
CA SER A 599 2.52 21.36 14.61
C SER A 599 3.94 21.80 14.96
N LYS A 600 4.13 22.40 16.15
CA LYS A 600 5.46 22.75 16.68
C LYS A 600 6.32 21.49 16.91
N PHE A 601 5.76 20.45 17.52
CA PHE A 601 6.47 19.19 17.73
C PHE A 601 6.86 18.51 16.42
N ARG A 602 5.98 18.50 15.41
CA ARG A 602 6.30 17.99 14.06
C ARG A 602 7.52 18.69 13.46
N LEU A 603 7.56 20.02 13.53
CA LEU A 603 8.69 20.80 13.04
C LEU A 603 10.00 20.45 13.77
N VAL A 604 9.96 20.27 15.09
CA VAL A 604 11.13 19.84 15.88
C VAL A 604 11.60 18.45 15.45
N VAL A 605 10.69 17.51 15.23
CA VAL A 605 11.01 16.16 14.76
C VAL A 605 11.64 16.20 13.38
N ASP A 606 11.10 16.98 12.45
CA ASP A 606 11.63 17.08 11.09
C ASP A 606 13.01 17.77 11.04
N MET A 607 13.23 18.77 11.90
CA MET A 607 14.56 19.33 12.14
C MET A 607 15.52 18.29 12.72
N GLY A 608 15.07 17.48 13.68
CA GLY A 608 15.83 16.38 14.27
C GLY A 608 16.26 15.34 13.23
N LYS A 609 15.34 14.90 12.36
CA LYS A 609 15.62 14.00 11.25
C LYS A 609 16.66 14.59 10.29
N THR A 610 16.51 15.86 9.94
CA THR A 610 17.44 16.56 9.03
C THR A 610 18.84 16.64 9.62
N ASN A 611 18.96 16.94 10.92
CA ASN A 611 20.24 17.00 11.61
C ASN A 611 20.87 15.60 11.76
N SER A 612 20.08 14.59 12.11
CA SER A 612 20.54 13.20 12.17
C SER A 612 21.09 12.75 10.80
N GLY A 613 20.36 13.00 9.70
CA GLY A 613 20.82 12.67 8.35
C GLY A 613 22.03 13.47 7.87
N LYS A 614 22.31 14.66 8.44
CA LYS A 614 23.60 15.36 8.22
C LYS A 614 24.72 14.66 8.97
N MET A 615 24.49 14.31 10.23
CA MET A 615 25.48 13.64 11.07
C MET A 615 25.85 12.25 10.55
N GLU A 616 24.87 11.47 10.08
CA GLU A 616 25.09 10.18 9.44
C GLU A 616 25.98 10.29 8.19
N ARG A 617 25.75 11.30 7.34
CA ARG A 617 26.60 11.58 6.18
C ARG A 617 28.03 11.95 6.58
N SER A 618 28.19 12.80 7.60
CA SER A 618 29.51 13.15 8.11
C SER A 618 30.23 11.92 8.68
N LEU A 619 29.52 11.06 9.43
CA LEU A 619 30.09 9.85 10.01
C LEU A 619 30.55 8.87 8.92
N LYS A 620 29.73 8.69 7.88
CA LYS A 620 30.10 7.88 6.71
C LYS A 620 31.38 8.41 6.04
N HIS A 621 31.47 9.72 5.84
CA HIS A 621 32.66 10.36 5.29
C HIS A 621 33.91 10.12 6.16
N THR A 622 33.82 10.34 7.48
CA THR A 622 34.95 10.06 8.39
C THR A 622 35.35 8.59 8.43
N THR A 623 34.40 7.67 8.22
CA THR A 623 34.67 6.23 8.13
C THR A 623 35.43 5.90 6.85
N GLU A 624 35.07 6.52 5.72
CA GLU A 624 35.77 6.40 4.45
C GLU A 624 37.21 6.94 4.56
N GLU A 625 37.40 8.11 5.18
CA GLU A 625 38.73 8.68 5.45
C GLU A 625 39.59 7.76 6.33
N LEU A 626 39.02 7.22 7.41
CA LEU A 626 39.72 6.30 8.30
C LEU A 626 40.16 5.03 7.57
N ASN A 627 39.30 4.48 6.70
CA ASN A 627 39.65 3.33 5.85
C ASN A 627 40.79 3.66 4.88
N GLU A 628 40.80 4.86 4.30
CA GLU A 628 41.89 5.31 3.43
C GLU A 628 43.22 5.40 4.21
N TYR A 629 43.20 5.98 5.40
CA TYR A 629 44.38 6.03 6.29
C TYR A 629 44.86 4.64 6.69
N MET A 630 43.94 3.73 7.03
CA MET A 630 44.29 2.36 7.37
C MET A 630 44.98 1.64 6.22
N MET A 631 44.51 1.84 4.97
CA MET A 631 45.18 1.28 3.79
C MET A 631 46.55 1.90 3.55
N LYS A 632 46.72 3.22 3.73
CA LYS A 632 48.04 3.87 3.65
C LYS A 632 49.02 3.29 4.68
N CYS A 633 48.59 3.13 5.93
CA CYS A 633 49.41 2.51 6.98
C CYS A 633 49.79 1.06 6.62
N LYS A 634 48.87 0.30 6.03
CA LYS A 634 49.16 -1.07 5.58
C LYS A 634 50.24 -1.09 4.50
N ILE A 635 50.11 -0.24 3.47
CA ILE A 635 51.10 -0.12 2.39
C ILE A 635 52.46 0.28 2.94
N GLN A 636 52.52 1.29 3.83
CA GLN A 636 53.77 1.69 4.49
C GLN A 636 54.39 0.56 5.33
N GLY A 637 53.56 -0.26 5.99
CA GLY A 637 54.00 -1.46 6.69
C GLY A 637 54.66 -2.46 5.75
N GLU A 638 54.05 -2.72 4.59
CA GLU A 638 54.59 -3.60 3.55
C GLU A 638 55.93 -3.03 3.00
N GLU A 639 56.00 -1.75 2.68
CA GLU A 639 57.24 -1.06 2.26
C GLU A 639 58.36 -1.20 3.30
N MET A 640 58.05 -1.01 4.58
CA MET A 640 59.02 -1.17 5.68
C MET A 640 59.53 -2.61 5.79
N THR A 641 58.70 -3.61 5.52
CA THR A 641 59.15 -5.01 5.50
C THR A 641 60.10 -5.29 4.34
N VAL A 642 59.85 -4.70 3.16
CA VAL A 642 60.73 -4.81 1.99
C VAL A 642 62.09 -4.16 2.29
N LEU A 643 62.08 -2.93 2.81
CA LEU A 643 63.32 -2.20 3.17
C LEU A 643 64.16 -2.94 4.21
N LYS A 644 63.52 -3.55 5.23
CA LYS A 644 64.24 -4.42 6.19
C LYS A 644 64.90 -5.62 5.50
N GLY A 645 64.22 -6.22 4.52
CA GLY A 645 64.76 -7.31 3.72
C GLY A 645 65.97 -6.87 2.87
N GLU A 646 65.91 -5.69 2.26
CA GLU A 646 67.04 -5.12 1.50
C GLU A 646 68.22 -4.76 2.39
N HIS A 647 67.99 -4.15 3.55
CA HIS A 647 69.04 -3.88 4.52
C HIS A 647 69.73 -5.18 4.96
N GLY A 648 68.98 -6.25 5.21
CA GLY A 648 69.55 -7.56 5.57
C GLY A 648 70.50 -8.08 4.49
N LYS A 649 70.10 -8.00 3.20
CA LYS A 649 70.96 -8.37 2.07
C LYS A 649 72.23 -7.52 2.01
N LEU A 650 72.10 -6.21 2.21
CA LEU A 650 73.23 -5.29 2.19
C LEU A 650 74.23 -5.59 3.32
N GLU A 651 73.74 -5.97 4.51
CA GLU A 651 74.58 -6.37 5.63
C GLU A 651 75.34 -7.68 5.33
N ASP A 652 74.68 -8.64 4.70
CA ASP A 652 75.31 -9.90 4.28
C ASP A 652 76.36 -9.66 3.19
N ASP A 653 76.09 -8.77 2.22
CA ASP A 653 77.05 -8.36 1.20
C ASP A 653 78.24 -7.62 1.81
N HIS A 654 78.02 -6.75 2.81
CA HIS A 654 79.08 -6.07 3.55
C HIS A 654 80.00 -7.08 4.27
N LYS A 655 79.42 -8.08 4.95
CA LYS A 655 80.18 -9.17 5.59
C LYS A 655 81.01 -9.94 4.56
N ARG A 656 80.42 -10.28 3.41
CA ARG A 656 81.09 -10.99 2.32
C ARG A 656 82.25 -10.19 1.72
N LEU A 657 82.04 -8.91 1.42
CA LEU A 657 83.07 -8.01 0.92
C LEU A 657 84.22 -7.85 1.91
N THR A 658 83.91 -7.74 3.20
CA THR A 658 84.93 -7.65 4.26
C THR A 658 85.80 -8.90 4.31
N LEU A 659 85.20 -10.09 4.19
CA LEU A 659 85.93 -11.35 4.09
C LEU A 659 86.84 -11.39 2.85
N LEU A 660 86.31 -11.02 1.68
CA LEU A 660 87.08 -10.95 0.43
C LEU A 660 88.26 -9.96 0.53
N LEU A 661 88.05 -8.79 1.11
CA LEU A 661 89.11 -7.81 1.34
C LEU A 661 90.19 -8.36 2.27
N PHE A 662 89.81 -9.06 3.33
CA PHE A 662 90.76 -9.70 4.23
C PHE A 662 91.58 -10.78 3.51
N GLU A 663 90.94 -11.64 2.72
CA GLU A 663 91.62 -12.65 1.89
C GLU A 663 92.60 -12.02 0.89
N LYS A 664 92.19 -10.95 0.20
CA LYS A 664 93.05 -10.23 -0.75
C LYS A 664 94.23 -9.55 -0.05
N THR A 665 94.00 -8.94 1.11
CA THR A 665 95.07 -8.33 1.91
C THR A 665 96.09 -9.39 2.36
N LYS A 666 95.61 -10.57 2.78
CA LYS A 666 96.48 -11.70 3.14
C LYS A 666 97.27 -12.22 1.95
N ALA A 667 96.63 -12.35 0.78
CA ALA A 667 97.30 -12.76 -0.46
C ALA A 667 98.39 -11.76 -0.86
N TRP A 668 98.11 -10.46 -0.78
CA TRP A 668 99.08 -9.40 -1.06
C TRP A 668 100.24 -9.41 -0.06
N GLN A 669 99.99 -9.62 1.22
CA GLN A 669 101.06 -9.75 2.23
C GLN A 669 101.97 -10.96 1.96
N ASN A 670 101.40 -12.07 1.52
CA ASN A 670 102.18 -13.24 1.09
C ASN A 670 103.04 -12.91 -0.13
N GLU A 671 102.50 -12.18 -1.11
CA GLU A 671 103.23 -11.75 -2.30
C GLU A 671 104.39 -10.78 -1.97
N ILE A 672 104.19 -9.84 -1.06
CA ILE A 672 105.29 -8.98 -0.57
C ILE A 672 106.37 -9.84 0.07
N THR A 673 105.98 -10.83 0.86
CA THR A 673 106.92 -11.71 1.56
C THR A 673 107.72 -12.57 0.57
N THR A 674 107.07 -13.13 -0.45
CA THR A 674 107.76 -13.87 -1.51
C THR A 674 108.67 -12.98 -2.34
N ASN A 675 108.22 -11.77 -2.69
CA ASN A 675 109.03 -10.81 -3.45
C ASN A 675 110.29 -10.37 -2.66
N ASN A 676 110.15 -10.09 -1.36
CA ASN A 676 111.30 -9.81 -0.49
C ASN A 676 112.29 -10.99 -0.46
N ARG A 677 111.79 -12.22 -0.42
CA ARG A 677 112.64 -13.42 -0.49
C ARG A 677 113.34 -13.54 -1.84
N CYS A 678 112.65 -13.28 -2.94
CA CYS A 678 113.24 -13.23 -4.29
C CYS A 678 114.32 -12.15 -4.36
N LYS A 679 114.08 -10.97 -3.80
CA LYS A 679 115.07 -9.88 -3.75
C LYS A 679 116.33 -10.28 -2.98
N GLN A 680 116.21 -10.94 -1.83
CA GLN A 680 117.36 -11.49 -1.09
C GLN A 680 118.13 -12.59 -1.85
N ILE A 681 117.45 -13.33 -2.74
CA ILE A 681 118.12 -14.31 -3.61
C ILE A 681 118.86 -13.58 -4.72
N ILE A 682 118.25 -12.56 -5.34
CA ILE A 682 118.88 -11.73 -6.36
C ILE A 682 120.12 -11.04 -5.79
N GLU A 683 120.03 -10.39 -4.64
CA GLU A 683 121.17 -9.72 -3.98
C GLU A 683 122.32 -10.71 -3.69
N ARG A 684 122.02 -11.96 -3.30
CA ARG A 684 123.05 -13.01 -3.14
C ARG A 684 123.70 -13.39 -4.46
N LEU A 685 122.90 -13.62 -5.51
CA LEU A 685 123.41 -13.93 -6.83
C LEU A 685 124.24 -12.77 -7.42
N GLU A 686 123.88 -11.52 -7.15
CA GLU A 686 124.67 -10.35 -7.54
C GLU A 686 126.02 -10.27 -6.83
N VAL A 687 126.09 -10.67 -5.55
CA VAL A 687 127.35 -10.83 -4.82
C VAL A 687 128.19 -11.94 -5.46
N ASP A 688 127.61 -13.12 -5.68
CA ASP A 688 128.29 -14.26 -6.30
C ASP A 688 128.82 -13.90 -7.71
N ILE A 689 128.01 -13.20 -8.52
CA ILE A 689 128.41 -12.71 -9.85
C ILE A 689 129.56 -11.69 -9.73
N ASN A 690 129.50 -10.76 -8.78
CA ASN A 690 130.57 -9.79 -8.58
C ASN A 690 131.88 -10.44 -8.14
N ASP A 691 131.81 -11.49 -7.31
CA ASP A 691 132.98 -12.24 -6.87
C ASP A 691 133.56 -13.07 -8.03
N ILE A 692 132.72 -13.73 -8.84
CA ILE A 692 133.14 -14.37 -10.10
C ILE A 692 133.77 -13.34 -11.05
N LYS A 693 133.20 -12.14 -11.16
CA LYS A 693 133.74 -11.07 -12.02
C LYS A 693 135.10 -10.59 -11.56
N LYS A 694 135.32 -10.45 -10.25
CA LYS A 694 136.65 -10.16 -9.67
C LYS A 694 137.62 -11.29 -9.95
N GLU A 695 137.19 -12.54 -9.82
CA GLU A 695 138.01 -13.71 -10.12
C GLU A 695 138.42 -13.74 -11.60
N CYS A 696 137.49 -13.48 -12.52
CA CYS A 696 137.77 -13.31 -13.95
C CYS A 696 138.72 -12.13 -14.22
N GLN A 697 138.57 -10.98 -13.57
CA GLN A 697 139.50 -9.84 -13.71
C GLN A 697 140.90 -10.18 -13.20
N THR A 698 141.00 -10.94 -12.11
CA THR A 698 142.27 -11.40 -11.54
C THR A 698 142.95 -12.38 -12.49
N LEU A 699 142.21 -13.33 -13.06
CA LEU A 699 142.70 -14.22 -14.11
C LEU A 699 143.13 -13.46 -15.36
N GLN A 700 142.37 -12.43 -15.78
CA GLN A 700 142.70 -11.60 -16.93
C GLN A 700 143.96 -10.74 -16.69
N GLN A 701 144.21 -10.27 -15.47
CA GLN A 701 145.46 -9.62 -15.08
C GLN A 701 146.65 -10.59 -15.04
N MET A 702 146.44 -11.84 -14.61
CA MET A 702 147.50 -12.86 -14.67
C MET A 702 147.86 -13.24 -16.11
N VAL A 703 146.88 -13.35 -17.01
CA VAL A 703 147.13 -13.58 -18.45
C VAL A 703 147.78 -12.36 -19.11
N GLY A 704 147.33 -11.14 -18.78
CA GLY A 704 147.95 -9.89 -19.26
C GLY A 704 149.40 -9.72 -18.79
N SER A 705 149.70 -10.11 -17.55
CA SER A 705 151.07 -10.11 -17.00
C SER A 705 151.93 -11.24 -17.60
N GLY A 706 151.33 -12.38 -17.92
CA GLY A 706 152.00 -13.48 -18.64
C GLY A 706 152.40 -13.10 -20.06
N ILE A 707 151.57 -12.34 -20.78
CA ILE A 707 151.88 -11.86 -22.13
C ILE A 707 152.98 -10.78 -22.10
N ILE A 708 153.00 -9.91 -21.08
CA ILE A 708 154.06 -8.89 -20.92
C ILE A 708 155.42 -9.54 -20.58
N CYS A 709 155.45 -10.62 -19.79
CA CYS A 709 156.68 -11.38 -19.54
C CYS A 709 157.21 -12.14 -20.77
N HIS A 710 156.35 -12.52 -21.72
CA HIS A 710 156.80 -13.14 -22.99
C HIS A 710 157.30 -12.12 -24.01
N VAL A 711 156.82 -10.87 -23.99
CA VAL A 711 157.32 -9.81 -24.89
C VAL A 711 158.67 -9.25 -24.42
N TYR A 712 158.97 -9.26 -23.11
CA TYR A 712 160.27 -8.81 -22.59
C TYR A 712 161.44 -9.80 -22.77
N MET A 713 161.17 -11.10 -23.02
CA MET A 713 162.22 -12.11 -23.30
C MET A 713 162.54 -12.28 -24.79
N ILE A 714 161.98 -11.46 -25.68
CA ILE A 714 162.30 -11.45 -27.12
C ILE A 714 163.17 -10.23 -27.51
N PHE A 715 163.46 -9.31 -26.58
CA PHE A 715 164.29 -8.11 -26.83
C PHE A 715 165.51 -7.95 -25.90
N SER A 716 166.11 -9.07 -25.48
CA SER A 716 167.51 -9.21 -25.04
C SER A 716 167.92 -10.65 -25.26
#